data_AF-A0A958DLF8-F1
#
_entry.id   AF-A0A958DLF8-F1
#
_cell.length_a   1.000
_cell.length_b   1.000
_cell.length_c   1.000
_cell.angle_alpha   90.00
_cell.angle_beta   90.00
_cell.angle_gamma   90.00
#
_symmetry.space_group_name_H-M   'P 1'
#
loop_
_entity.id
_entity.type
_entity.pdbx_description
1 polymer ?
#
loop_
_entity_poly.entity_id
_entity_poly.type
_entity_poly.pdbx_seq_one_letter_code
_entity_poly.pdbx_strand_id
1 'polypeptide(L)'
;MRRVFSPLFLSIFILLAVISETAVAQFFYFGRNKVQYTEFQWRILKTEHFDIYYYPEMEELAERGAHFAEESYADLENKFNFAVTRRIPLIFYSSHLHFQQTNVTPGHIPEGVGGFFEFLKGRVVIPSNGDINQFRKVIQHELVHVFMHAKVYYVNKEHGRFDGTYPPLWFVEGLAEYWSSEWDAQAEMVIKDAVLHNYMVPLSQMYRIYGTFTMYKAGQAILEYIAANYGEEKILQFMEDIWKHSKFSEVFQEVTGKTYEQFDQEWIYHLQKLYYPQLKTHDFSRMISKTIVRDGYNFKPAYFKDGEDEHVVFVGNRTGYSNIFMTDVSAQTEGKKKKTKTLVKGGRSSDFEAFHLFSSKIDVSKNGVLAFSSKSGENDALYLYDIKTGDIIHKYQWRDIVGISSPSFSPDGRRVVFSGLNFSGNNDLYILELKNDEVMQLTNDFYDDAAPSFSPDGQKIAFSSDRTVYGDRWSSNIFVFDLQTNLIHYVTVGQHQDHTPVWSPNGKYLAFTSDRDSLKSLNIWVADVSQTQYLDLWLTDATDSKIGIDTDYSNVPVKQITQFANAAFDPEWMGDDELCFTVFEGSRFQIRKMDKIQEKIDEAKPETVDKPILSQHYWKPGSLGGQKVLAKLKYEKDYDMDIAQTQVNQDPIWGTNGGALLAFTDLLGNDQYYILLYNNAQSRSDFLRSMNFAVSKVSLGKRTNHAFGFFRYSGRFFNYKDDFFYEDRAGGFFTISYPFSHFKRFEFSTNLSYSDKDVTGLDRRYAWLTSNFVSLIHDNSIWSYTGPVEGTRYNLSVGNTYDIRFSNVNYWTFLVDIRKYVRLMPSLTYASRYMGLFNDGRETRWFYLGGSWDMRGYSRWSIRGEKVLFTSHELRFPFIDYLGIKFPFLSMVFPGIRGALFFDAGNAWNGNDYEGLIGSFGYGFRFNLGGFLVLRLDVGKKTDFESVNKDWFTQFFFGWDF
;
A
#
# COMPACT_ATOMS: atom_id res chain seq x y z
N MET A 1 45.01 17.11 4.11
CA MET A 1 44.28 16.74 5.34
C MET A 1 43.21 15.73 4.96
N ARG A 2 43.38 14.47 5.42
CA ARG A 2 42.56 13.32 5.01
C ARG A 2 41.24 13.30 5.77
N ARG A 3 40.21 12.86 5.05
CA ARG A 3 38.80 12.70 5.41
C ARG A 3 38.64 12.08 6.80
N VAL A 4 37.99 12.79 7.72
CA VAL A 4 37.63 12.27 9.05
C VAL A 4 36.13 11.98 9.03
N PHE A 5 35.78 10.72 8.84
CA PHE A 5 34.47 10.20 9.19
C PHE A 5 34.47 9.86 10.68
N SER A 6 33.32 10.03 11.33
CA SER A 6 32.96 9.26 12.52
C SER A 6 32.25 7.99 12.02
N PRO A 7 32.86 6.80 12.06
CA PRO A 7 32.17 5.56 11.86
C PRO A 7 31.43 5.10 13.11
N LEU A 8 31.57 5.79 14.25
CA LEU A 8 30.63 5.63 15.36
C LEU A 8 29.22 6.01 14.89
N PHE A 9 29.12 7.12 14.13
CA PHE A 9 27.87 7.52 13.48
C PHE A 9 27.50 6.55 12.36
N LEU A 10 28.44 6.14 11.49
CA LEU A 10 28.14 5.18 10.40
C LEU A 10 27.73 3.79 10.92
N SER A 11 28.22 3.34 12.07
CA SER A 11 27.92 2.02 12.65
C SER A 11 26.63 2.04 13.46
N ILE A 12 26.41 3.09 14.28
CA ILE A 12 25.09 3.36 14.88
C ILE A 12 24.05 3.57 13.78
N PHE A 13 24.43 4.17 12.65
CA PHE A 13 23.57 4.37 11.50
C PHE A 13 23.38 3.11 10.65
N ILE A 14 24.33 2.19 10.54
CA ILE A 14 24.11 0.87 9.91
C ILE A 14 23.23 0.00 10.82
N LEU A 15 23.43 0.08 12.14
CA LEU A 15 22.56 -0.56 13.13
C LEU A 15 21.13 0.02 13.05
N LEU A 16 21.00 1.36 13.01
CA LEU A 16 19.72 2.06 12.82
C LEU A 16 19.16 1.91 11.40
N ALA A 17 19.98 1.67 10.38
CA ALA A 17 19.53 1.50 8.98
C ALA A 17 18.83 0.16 8.80
N VAL A 18 19.23 -0.89 9.53
CA VAL A 18 18.49 -2.16 9.55
C VAL A 18 17.18 -2.04 10.36
N ILE A 19 17.09 -1.07 11.27
CA ILE A 19 15.89 -0.76 12.08
C ILE A 19 15.06 0.37 11.43
N SER A 20 15.57 1.00 10.36
CA SER A 20 15.08 2.28 9.82
C SER A 20 13.71 2.20 9.16
N GLU A 21 13.07 1.04 9.12
CA GLU A 21 11.67 0.98 8.74
C GLU A 21 10.76 1.16 9.96
N THR A 22 11.21 0.79 11.17
CA THR A 22 10.32 0.59 12.34
C THR A 22 9.78 1.84 13.03
N ALA A 23 10.46 2.98 12.92
CA ALA A 23 10.07 4.23 13.60
C ALA A 23 10.39 5.51 12.81
N VAL A 24 10.92 5.40 11.59
CA VAL A 24 11.42 6.55 10.81
C VAL A 24 10.28 7.47 10.35
N ALA A 25 9.06 6.95 10.27
CA ALA A 25 7.90 7.77 10.00
C ALA A 25 7.62 8.78 11.13
N GLN A 26 7.67 8.38 12.41
CA GLN A 26 7.03 9.10 13.52
C GLN A 26 7.96 9.93 14.40
N PHE A 27 9.28 9.71 14.32
CA PHE A 27 10.30 10.42 15.12
C PHE A 27 11.53 10.87 14.32
N PHE A 28 11.46 10.84 12.98
CA PHE A 28 12.55 11.29 12.10
C PHE A 28 12.33 12.71 11.57
N TYR A 29 13.37 13.29 10.98
CA TYR A 29 13.39 14.68 10.52
C TYR A 29 12.27 15.05 9.51
N PHE A 30 11.85 14.09 8.69
CA PHE A 30 10.71 14.14 7.78
C PHE A 30 10.09 12.74 7.68
N GLY A 31 8.83 12.64 7.25
CA GLY A 31 8.18 11.36 6.98
C GLY A 31 6.66 11.47 7.04
N ARG A 32 5.97 10.50 6.42
CA ARG A 32 4.52 10.35 6.57
C ARG A 32 4.21 9.62 7.87
N ASN A 33 3.04 9.85 8.43
CA ASN A 33 2.64 9.29 9.71
C ASN A 33 1.79 8.04 9.50
N LYS A 34 2.11 6.98 10.25
CA LYS A 34 1.14 5.93 10.54
C LYS A 34 0.26 6.45 11.68
N VAL A 35 -1.06 6.48 11.51
CA VAL A 35 -1.96 7.17 12.43
C VAL A 35 -2.95 6.18 13.01
N GLN A 36 -3.06 6.18 14.34
CA GLN A 36 -4.00 5.41 15.11
C GLN A 36 -5.19 6.30 15.41
N TYR A 37 -6.20 6.22 14.54
CA TYR A 37 -7.43 6.95 14.71
C TYR A 37 -8.36 6.26 15.72
N THR A 38 -8.43 4.93 15.64
CA THR A 38 -9.36 4.11 16.42
C THR A 38 -8.66 3.51 17.65
N GLU A 39 -9.31 3.57 18.82
CA GLU A 39 -8.85 2.87 20.02
C GLU A 39 -9.52 1.49 20.14
N PHE A 40 -8.82 0.44 19.73
CA PHE A 40 -9.34 -0.93 19.75
C PHE A 40 -9.29 -1.56 21.17
N GLN A 41 -10.41 -2.13 21.62
CA GLN A 41 -10.50 -2.88 22.88
C GLN A 41 -10.21 -4.37 22.65
N TRP A 42 -8.94 -4.70 22.41
CA TRP A 42 -8.52 -6.05 22.05
C TRP A 42 -8.97 -7.15 23.03
N ARG A 43 -9.55 -8.20 22.47
CA ARG A 43 -9.90 -9.49 23.09
C ARG A 43 -9.19 -10.63 22.37
N ILE A 44 -9.08 -11.76 23.05
CA ILE A 44 -8.51 -13.01 22.52
C ILE A 44 -9.59 -14.08 22.52
N LEU A 45 -9.83 -14.69 21.37
CA LEU A 45 -10.63 -15.90 21.18
C LEU A 45 -9.66 -17.07 21.00
N LYS A 46 -9.68 -18.03 21.92
CA LYS A 46 -8.79 -19.20 21.89
C LYS A 46 -9.50 -20.42 21.34
N THR A 47 -8.87 -21.08 20.37
CA THR A 47 -9.31 -22.36 19.80
C THR A 47 -8.25 -23.44 20.07
N GLU A 48 -8.31 -24.59 19.39
CA GLU A 48 -7.31 -25.65 19.55
C GLU A 48 -5.95 -25.20 19.02
N HIS A 49 -5.93 -24.63 17.81
CA HIS A 49 -4.72 -24.28 17.08
C HIS A 49 -4.44 -22.77 17.00
N PHE A 50 -5.36 -21.91 17.44
CA PHE A 50 -5.24 -20.46 17.24
C PHE A 50 -5.49 -19.64 18.52
N ASP A 51 -4.77 -18.51 18.60
CA ASP A 51 -5.11 -17.39 19.47
C ASP A 51 -5.50 -16.20 18.57
N ILE A 52 -6.78 -15.83 18.58
CA ILE A 52 -7.36 -14.87 17.64
C ILE A 52 -7.62 -13.55 18.35
N TYR A 53 -7.00 -12.48 17.86
CA TYR A 53 -7.07 -11.12 18.40
C TYR A 53 -8.08 -10.31 17.59
N TYR A 54 -9.10 -9.79 18.28
CA TYR A 54 -10.22 -9.05 17.67
C TYR A 54 -10.76 -8.00 18.67
N TYR A 55 -11.70 -7.15 18.25
CA TYR A 55 -12.43 -6.22 19.11
C TYR A 55 -13.92 -6.56 19.20
N PRO A 56 -14.62 -6.22 20.30
CA PRO A 56 -15.96 -6.73 20.62
C PRO A 56 -17.00 -6.48 19.52
N GLU A 57 -16.90 -5.38 18.81
CA GLU A 57 -17.84 -4.97 17.76
C GLU A 57 -17.83 -5.93 16.55
N MET A 58 -16.76 -6.71 16.37
CA MET A 58 -16.61 -7.70 15.30
C MET A 58 -16.62 -9.16 15.81
N GLU A 59 -17.21 -9.41 16.98
CA GLU A 59 -17.19 -10.73 17.63
C GLU A 59 -17.74 -11.85 16.74
N GLU A 60 -18.85 -11.63 16.04
CA GLU A 60 -19.43 -12.61 15.12
C GLU A 60 -18.50 -12.92 13.93
N LEU A 61 -17.89 -11.89 13.35
CA LEU A 61 -16.91 -12.06 12.27
C LEU A 61 -15.67 -12.83 12.76
N ALA A 62 -15.22 -12.58 13.99
CA ALA A 62 -14.10 -13.30 14.59
C ALA A 62 -14.42 -14.79 14.82
N GLU A 63 -15.64 -15.14 15.24
CA GLU A 63 -16.08 -16.53 15.38
C GLU A 63 -16.17 -17.28 14.05
N ARG A 64 -16.60 -16.60 12.98
CA ARG A 64 -16.58 -17.15 11.61
C ARG A 64 -15.15 -17.33 11.12
N GLY A 65 -14.28 -16.32 11.30
CA GLY A 65 -12.87 -16.41 10.95
C GLY A 65 -12.16 -17.54 11.71
N ALA A 66 -12.51 -17.76 12.98
CA ALA A 66 -12.00 -18.89 13.77
C ALA A 66 -12.44 -20.24 13.21
N HIS A 67 -13.69 -20.36 12.74
CA HIS A 67 -14.17 -21.56 12.07
C HIS A 67 -13.36 -21.85 10.80
N PHE A 68 -13.17 -20.83 9.94
CA PHE A 68 -12.40 -20.96 8.71
C PHE A 68 -10.92 -21.29 8.95
N ALA A 69 -10.32 -20.74 10.01
CA ALA A 69 -8.95 -21.03 10.39
C ALA A 69 -8.77 -22.50 10.82
N GLU A 70 -9.67 -23.04 11.64
CA GLU A 70 -9.64 -24.46 12.06
C GLU A 70 -9.90 -25.42 10.89
N GLU A 71 -10.83 -25.07 10.00
CA GLU A 71 -11.06 -25.83 8.76
C GLU A 71 -9.82 -25.83 7.87
N SER A 72 -9.21 -24.67 7.66
CA SER A 72 -7.99 -24.52 6.86
C SER A 72 -6.81 -25.26 7.50
N TYR A 73 -6.70 -25.24 8.84
CA TYR A 73 -5.66 -25.99 9.55
C TYR A 73 -5.76 -27.49 9.25
N ALA A 74 -6.97 -28.07 9.34
CA ALA A 74 -7.19 -29.49 9.08
C ALA A 74 -6.87 -29.88 7.62
N ASP A 75 -7.22 -29.03 6.65
CA ASP A 75 -6.86 -29.25 5.24
C ASP A 75 -5.33 -29.18 5.03
N LEU A 76 -4.69 -28.15 5.57
CA LEU A 76 -3.25 -27.92 5.39
C LEU A 76 -2.39 -28.93 6.13
N GLU A 77 -2.79 -29.41 7.31
CA GLU A 77 -2.11 -30.48 8.03
C GLU A 77 -1.99 -31.74 7.17
N ASN A 78 -3.06 -32.09 6.46
CA ASN A 78 -3.08 -33.20 5.52
C ASN A 78 -2.22 -32.93 4.28
N LYS A 79 -2.36 -31.76 3.63
CA LYS A 79 -1.60 -31.39 2.42
C LYS A 79 -0.09 -31.34 2.66
N PHE A 80 0.34 -30.81 3.80
CA PHE A 80 1.77 -30.73 4.16
C PHE A 80 2.31 -32.00 4.82
N ASN A 81 1.43 -32.94 5.20
CA ASN A 81 1.76 -34.08 6.05
C ASN A 81 2.62 -33.63 7.25
N PHE A 82 2.16 -32.57 7.93
CA PHE A 82 2.90 -31.87 8.96
C PHE A 82 1.97 -31.05 9.85
N ALA A 83 2.14 -31.17 11.17
CA ALA A 83 1.35 -30.45 12.16
C ALA A 83 2.15 -29.29 12.76
N VAL A 84 1.54 -28.10 12.85
CA VAL A 84 2.11 -26.96 13.56
C VAL A 84 1.70 -27.04 15.03
N THR A 85 2.61 -27.47 15.90
CA THR A 85 2.30 -27.77 17.31
C THR A 85 2.07 -26.55 18.19
N ARG A 86 2.52 -25.36 17.77
CA ARG A 86 2.27 -24.10 18.49
C ARG A 86 0.96 -23.48 18.04
N ARG A 87 0.25 -22.80 18.96
CA ARG A 87 -0.91 -21.99 18.56
C ARG A 87 -0.46 -20.81 17.70
N ILE A 88 -1.15 -20.60 16.59
CA ILE A 88 -0.83 -19.54 15.63
C ILE A 88 -1.60 -18.27 16.03
N PRO A 89 -0.93 -17.13 16.26
CA PRO A 89 -1.62 -15.87 16.52
C PRO A 89 -2.23 -15.30 15.24
N LEU A 90 -3.54 -15.09 15.23
CA LEU A 90 -4.27 -14.42 14.13
C LEU A 90 -4.81 -13.07 14.61
N ILE A 91 -4.58 -11.99 13.86
CA ILE A 91 -5.06 -10.66 14.20
C ILE A 91 -6.06 -10.23 13.12
N PHE A 92 -7.33 -10.12 13.51
CA PHE A 92 -8.41 -9.76 12.59
C PHE A 92 -8.79 -8.30 12.72
N TYR A 93 -9.09 -7.69 11.57
CA TYR A 93 -9.69 -6.36 11.46
C TYR A 93 -10.96 -6.45 10.61
N SER A 94 -12.00 -5.72 10.96
CA SER A 94 -13.28 -5.70 10.21
C SER A 94 -13.26 -4.82 8.97
N SER A 95 -12.16 -4.11 8.70
CA SER A 95 -11.96 -3.31 7.49
C SER A 95 -10.48 -3.15 7.15
N HIS A 96 -10.19 -2.90 5.86
CA HIS A 96 -8.86 -2.53 5.39
C HIS A 96 -8.36 -1.23 6.04
N LEU A 97 -9.26 -0.28 6.30
CA LEU A 97 -8.93 1.01 6.93
C LEU A 97 -8.45 0.83 8.38
N HIS A 98 -9.03 -0.11 9.13
CA HIS A 98 -8.55 -0.50 10.45
C HIS A 98 -7.23 -1.26 10.36
N PHE A 99 -7.11 -2.19 9.41
CA PHE A 99 -5.89 -2.96 9.17
C PHE A 99 -4.66 -2.09 8.85
N GLN A 100 -4.82 -1.01 8.08
CA GLN A 100 -3.75 -0.03 7.82
C GLN A 100 -3.18 0.63 9.08
N GLN A 101 -3.91 0.63 10.21
CA GLN A 101 -3.47 1.19 11.49
C GLN A 101 -2.60 0.23 12.31
N THR A 102 -2.50 -1.05 11.91
CA THR A 102 -1.77 -2.09 12.65
C THR A 102 -0.30 -1.72 12.87
N ASN A 103 0.24 -1.90 14.08
CA ASN A 103 1.67 -1.68 14.36
C ASN A 103 2.51 -2.95 14.22
N VAL A 104 1.92 -4.06 13.78
CA VAL A 104 2.61 -5.34 13.54
C VAL A 104 3.75 -5.17 12.53
N THR A 105 3.47 -4.49 11.42
CA THR A 105 4.48 -4.06 10.44
C THR A 105 4.65 -2.55 10.56
N PRO A 106 5.87 -2.02 10.43
CA PRO A 106 6.06 -0.59 10.55
C PRO A 106 5.76 0.19 9.27
N GLY A 107 5.80 -0.48 8.11
CA GLY A 107 5.51 0.13 6.82
C GLY A 107 4.04 0.54 6.68
N HIS A 108 3.78 1.38 5.68
CA HIS A 108 2.42 1.62 5.22
C HIS A 108 1.93 0.42 4.42
N ILE A 109 0.70 -0.01 4.70
CA ILE A 109 0.07 -1.12 4.00
C ILE A 109 -0.71 -0.56 2.81
N PRO A 110 -0.37 -0.91 1.57
CA PRO A 110 -1.13 -0.51 0.39
C PRO A 110 -2.56 -1.08 0.39
N GLU A 111 -3.47 -0.46 -0.35
CA GLU A 111 -4.85 -0.94 -0.58
C GLU A 111 -4.91 -2.38 -1.17
N GLY A 112 -3.90 -2.78 -1.94
CA GLY A 112 -3.89 -4.10 -2.60
C GLY A 112 -3.43 -5.27 -1.72
N VAL A 113 -3.09 -5.05 -0.45
CA VAL A 113 -2.61 -6.13 0.45
C VAL A 113 -3.80 -6.74 1.17
N GLY A 114 -4.15 -7.99 0.83
CA GLY A 114 -5.30 -8.69 1.43
C GLY A 114 -5.05 -9.23 2.83
N GLY A 115 -3.79 -9.42 3.24
CA GLY A 115 -3.34 -10.00 4.50
C GLY A 115 -1.81 -10.13 4.47
N PHE A 116 -1.20 -10.51 5.59
CA PHE A 116 0.19 -10.96 5.58
C PHE A 116 0.55 -11.83 6.79
N PHE A 117 1.51 -12.74 6.56
CA PHE A 117 2.24 -13.50 7.58
C PHE A 117 3.55 -12.79 7.97
N GLU A 118 3.73 -12.52 9.27
CA GLU A 118 4.94 -11.92 9.84
C GLU A 118 5.77 -13.00 10.54
N PHE A 119 6.96 -13.29 9.99
CA PHE A 119 7.75 -14.48 10.32
C PHE A 119 8.48 -14.42 11.66
N LEU A 120 8.82 -13.24 12.21
CA LEU A 120 9.62 -13.10 13.45
C LEU A 120 8.84 -13.64 14.65
N LYS A 121 7.61 -13.15 14.86
CA LYS A 121 6.70 -13.70 15.88
C LYS A 121 5.81 -14.83 15.33
N GLY A 122 5.83 -15.02 14.02
CA GLY A 122 5.05 -16.04 13.33
C GLY A 122 3.54 -15.82 13.51
N ARG A 123 3.08 -14.58 13.33
CA ARG A 123 1.70 -14.10 13.50
C ARG A 123 1.12 -13.69 12.15
N VAL A 124 -0.19 -13.80 12.00
CA VAL A 124 -0.92 -13.50 10.75
C VAL A 124 -1.88 -12.32 10.98
N VAL A 125 -1.97 -11.40 10.03
CA VAL A 125 -2.83 -10.21 10.14
C VAL A 125 -3.73 -10.10 8.93
N ILE A 126 -5.06 -10.04 9.15
CA ILE A 126 -6.06 -10.15 8.07
C ILE A 126 -7.21 -9.14 8.27
N PRO A 127 -7.50 -8.28 7.29
CA PRO A 127 -8.77 -7.56 7.17
C PRO A 127 -9.90 -8.43 6.59
N SER A 128 -11.12 -8.19 7.05
CA SER A 128 -12.36 -8.51 6.34
C SER A 128 -12.91 -7.21 5.75
N ASN A 129 -13.49 -7.22 4.55
CA ASN A 129 -14.03 -6.03 3.87
C ASN A 129 -15.49 -6.26 3.45
N GLY A 130 -16.27 -7.00 4.26
CA GLY A 130 -17.64 -7.40 3.92
C GLY A 130 -17.72 -8.77 3.25
N ASP A 131 -16.86 -9.04 2.26
CA ASP A 131 -16.83 -10.31 1.55
C ASP A 131 -16.29 -11.45 2.44
N ILE A 132 -17.21 -12.32 2.87
CA ILE A 132 -16.92 -13.47 3.74
C ILE A 132 -16.14 -14.56 3.01
N ASN A 133 -16.37 -14.77 1.72
CA ASN A 133 -15.61 -15.73 0.95
C ASN A 133 -14.17 -15.26 0.85
N GLN A 134 -13.94 -14.02 0.41
CA GLN A 134 -12.61 -13.43 0.32
C GLN A 134 -11.88 -13.50 1.67
N PHE A 135 -12.57 -13.24 2.79
CA PHE A 135 -12.00 -13.40 4.13
C PHE A 135 -11.55 -14.85 4.42
N ARG A 136 -12.35 -15.85 4.04
CA ARG A 136 -11.99 -17.28 4.14
C ARG A 136 -10.76 -17.64 3.30
N LYS A 137 -10.68 -17.21 2.04
CA LYS A 137 -9.49 -17.44 1.18
C LYS A 137 -8.25 -16.82 1.75
N VAL A 138 -8.32 -15.57 2.23
CA VAL A 138 -7.14 -14.91 2.79
C VAL A 138 -6.67 -15.65 4.03
N ILE A 139 -7.57 -16.11 4.91
CA ILE A 139 -7.18 -16.96 6.04
C ILE A 139 -6.42 -18.20 5.56
N GLN A 140 -6.95 -18.93 4.58
CA GLN A 140 -6.28 -20.12 4.05
C GLN A 140 -4.93 -19.76 3.39
N HIS A 141 -4.87 -18.69 2.60
CA HIS A 141 -3.66 -18.19 1.93
C HIS A 141 -2.55 -17.90 2.94
N GLU A 142 -2.84 -17.15 3.99
CA GLU A 142 -1.84 -16.82 5.00
C GLU A 142 -1.43 -18.04 5.84
N LEU A 143 -2.34 -18.99 6.05
CA LEU A 143 -1.99 -20.24 6.73
C LEU A 143 -1.11 -21.15 5.87
N VAL A 144 -1.24 -21.12 4.54
CA VAL A 144 -0.28 -21.81 3.65
C VAL A 144 1.14 -21.30 3.91
N HIS A 145 1.33 -19.98 4.05
CA HIS A 145 2.63 -19.40 4.40
C HIS A 145 3.14 -19.91 5.75
N VAL A 146 2.28 -19.98 6.77
CA VAL A 146 2.63 -20.49 8.11
C VAL A 146 3.10 -21.94 8.04
N PHE A 147 2.33 -22.82 7.38
CA PHE A 147 2.67 -24.24 7.26
C PHE A 147 3.91 -24.47 6.40
N MET A 148 4.03 -23.76 5.27
CA MET A 148 5.20 -23.84 4.39
C MET A 148 6.46 -23.43 5.13
N HIS A 149 6.43 -22.28 5.80
CA HIS A 149 7.57 -21.80 6.57
C HIS A 149 7.94 -22.79 7.68
N ALA A 150 6.96 -23.33 8.42
CA ALA A 150 7.20 -24.31 9.48
C ALA A 150 7.78 -25.63 8.95
N LYS A 151 7.25 -26.18 7.85
CA LYS A 151 7.74 -27.40 7.20
C LYS A 151 9.18 -27.21 6.70
N VAL A 152 9.46 -26.15 5.95
CA VAL A 152 10.79 -25.87 5.40
C VAL A 152 11.81 -25.68 6.52
N TYR A 153 11.44 -24.94 7.58
CA TYR A 153 12.29 -24.77 8.75
C TYR A 153 12.59 -26.12 9.43
N TYR A 154 11.56 -26.96 9.64
CA TYR A 154 11.72 -28.27 10.27
C TYR A 154 12.59 -29.20 9.42
N VAL A 155 12.34 -29.31 8.12
CA VAL A 155 13.13 -30.15 7.20
C VAL A 155 14.60 -29.74 7.21
N ASN A 156 14.90 -28.46 7.11
CA ASN A 156 16.27 -27.96 7.17
C ASN A 156 16.92 -28.23 8.54
N LYS A 157 16.19 -28.00 9.63
CA LYS A 157 16.67 -28.23 11.00
C LYS A 157 17.03 -29.69 11.25
N GLU A 158 16.16 -30.63 10.86
CA GLU A 158 16.39 -32.08 11.02
C GLU A 158 17.64 -32.55 10.27
N HIS A 159 17.98 -31.88 9.16
CA HIS A 159 19.19 -32.17 8.37
C HIS A 159 20.40 -31.29 8.74
N GLY A 160 20.34 -30.57 9.87
CA GLY A 160 21.45 -29.74 10.37
C GLY A 160 21.77 -28.51 9.51
N ARG A 161 20.82 -28.04 8.69
CA ARG A 161 20.94 -26.86 7.84
C ARG A 161 20.34 -25.63 8.53
N PHE A 162 21.15 -24.90 9.30
CA PHE A 162 20.69 -23.67 9.97
C PHE A 162 20.49 -22.48 9.01
N ASP A 163 21.22 -22.48 7.89
CA ASP A 163 21.05 -21.56 6.76
C ASP A 163 20.68 -22.37 5.52
N GLY A 164 19.54 -23.07 5.63
CA GLY A 164 19.05 -23.98 4.60
C GLY A 164 18.41 -23.25 3.43
N THR A 165 18.31 -23.93 2.28
CA THR A 165 17.63 -23.38 1.11
C THR A 165 16.17 -23.10 1.43
N TYR A 166 15.67 -21.98 0.92
CA TYR A 166 14.28 -21.54 1.04
C TYR A 166 13.63 -21.42 -0.34
N PRO A 167 12.32 -21.68 -0.50
CA PRO A 167 11.67 -21.53 -1.79
C PRO A 167 11.70 -20.07 -2.29
N PRO A 168 11.83 -19.85 -3.61
CA PRO A 168 11.75 -18.52 -4.19
C PRO A 168 10.32 -17.96 -4.11
N LEU A 169 10.20 -16.63 -4.12
CA LEU A 169 8.91 -15.95 -3.90
C LEU A 169 7.79 -16.40 -4.87
N TRP A 170 8.10 -16.72 -6.12
CA TRP A 170 7.09 -17.23 -7.07
C TRP A 170 6.47 -18.56 -6.61
N PHE A 171 7.25 -19.40 -5.94
CA PHE A 171 6.78 -20.67 -5.40
C PHE A 171 5.98 -20.43 -4.12
N VAL A 172 6.49 -19.58 -3.22
CA VAL A 172 5.82 -19.21 -1.97
C VAL A 172 4.42 -18.64 -2.23
N GLU A 173 4.34 -17.61 -3.06
CA GLU A 173 3.07 -16.93 -3.37
C GLU A 173 2.19 -17.78 -4.29
N GLY A 174 2.81 -18.47 -5.26
CA GLY A 174 2.09 -19.38 -6.15
C GLY A 174 1.42 -20.52 -5.38
N LEU A 175 2.10 -21.07 -4.36
CA LEU A 175 1.58 -22.15 -3.52
C LEU A 175 0.41 -21.68 -2.69
N ALA A 176 0.54 -20.50 -2.09
CA ALA A 176 -0.53 -19.88 -1.33
C ALA A 176 -1.76 -19.61 -2.21
N GLU A 177 -1.60 -19.09 -3.42
CA GLU A 177 -2.72 -18.93 -4.38
C GLU A 177 -3.33 -20.27 -4.81
N TYR A 178 -2.51 -21.26 -5.15
CA TYR A 178 -2.95 -22.57 -5.64
C TYR A 178 -3.70 -23.38 -4.58
N TRP A 179 -3.28 -23.33 -3.32
CA TRP A 179 -3.92 -24.09 -2.23
C TRP A 179 -5.03 -23.35 -1.48
N SER A 180 -5.18 -22.03 -1.70
CA SER A 180 -6.26 -21.23 -1.08
C SER A 180 -7.44 -20.93 -2.02
N SER A 181 -7.27 -21.13 -3.33
CA SER A 181 -8.32 -20.81 -4.30
C SER A 181 -8.24 -21.61 -5.58
N GLU A 182 -9.35 -21.64 -6.31
CA GLU A 182 -9.40 -22.17 -7.67
C GLU A 182 -8.90 -21.15 -8.71
N TRP A 183 -8.68 -21.61 -9.94
CA TRP A 183 -8.36 -20.75 -11.08
C TRP A 183 -9.51 -19.79 -11.39
N ASP A 184 -9.31 -18.52 -11.01
CA ASP A 184 -10.29 -17.43 -11.07
C ASP A 184 -10.15 -16.55 -12.33
N ALA A 185 -11.14 -15.69 -12.57
CA ALA A 185 -11.18 -14.80 -13.73
C ALA A 185 -10.02 -13.78 -13.75
N GLN A 186 -9.43 -13.43 -12.60
CA GLN A 186 -8.28 -12.51 -12.53
C GLN A 186 -6.99 -13.20 -12.96
N ALA A 187 -6.76 -14.43 -12.51
CA ALA A 187 -5.66 -15.28 -12.95
C ALA A 187 -5.73 -15.52 -14.45
N GLU A 188 -6.93 -15.88 -14.93
CA GLU A 188 -7.21 -16.08 -16.35
C GLU A 188 -6.92 -14.81 -17.16
N MET A 189 -7.42 -13.66 -16.74
CA MET A 189 -7.16 -12.36 -17.39
C MET A 189 -5.67 -12.07 -17.54
N VAL A 190 -4.87 -12.23 -16.47
CA VAL A 190 -3.45 -11.82 -16.47
C VAL A 190 -2.58 -12.76 -17.29
N ILE A 191 -2.76 -14.08 -17.14
CA ILE A 191 -1.94 -15.07 -17.84
C ILE A 191 -2.31 -15.14 -19.32
N LYS A 192 -3.61 -15.11 -19.65
CA LYS A 192 -4.07 -15.07 -21.03
C LYS A 192 -3.56 -13.84 -21.77
N ASP A 193 -3.66 -12.65 -21.18
CA ASP A 193 -3.13 -11.41 -21.80
C ASP A 193 -1.62 -11.50 -22.05
N ALA A 194 -0.86 -12.04 -21.10
CA ALA A 194 0.59 -12.21 -21.21
C ALA A 194 1.01 -13.14 -22.34
N VAL A 195 0.28 -14.22 -22.54
CA VAL A 195 0.53 -15.19 -23.62
C VAL A 195 0.11 -14.60 -24.97
N LEU A 196 -1.11 -14.06 -25.07
CA LEU A 196 -1.65 -13.53 -26.33
C LEU A 196 -0.90 -12.29 -26.85
N HIS A 197 -0.27 -11.50 -25.96
CA HIS A 197 0.54 -10.35 -26.33
C HIS A 197 2.06 -10.60 -26.29
N ASN A 198 2.48 -11.86 -26.11
CA ASN A 198 3.88 -12.29 -26.15
C ASN A 198 4.81 -11.53 -25.18
N TYR A 199 4.34 -11.31 -23.94
CA TYR A 199 5.15 -10.78 -22.86
C TYR A 199 5.25 -11.72 -21.64
N MET A 200 4.73 -12.94 -21.75
CA MET A 200 4.81 -13.96 -20.70
C MET A 200 6.27 -14.16 -20.24
N VAL A 201 6.48 -14.12 -18.92
CA VAL A 201 7.81 -14.24 -18.33
C VAL A 201 8.09 -15.71 -17.99
N PRO A 202 9.16 -16.32 -18.55
CA PRO A 202 9.56 -17.67 -18.19
C PRO A 202 10.01 -17.77 -16.72
N LEU A 203 9.92 -18.96 -16.14
CA LEU A 203 10.37 -19.28 -14.78
C LEU A 203 11.85 -18.90 -14.57
N SER A 204 12.72 -19.16 -15.55
CA SER A 204 14.14 -18.75 -15.51
C SER A 204 14.36 -17.23 -15.36
N GLN A 205 13.35 -16.40 -15.63
CA GLN A 205 13.43 -14.94 -15.62
C GLN A 205 12.42 -14.27 -14.67
N MET A 206 11.87 -15.04 -13.73
CA MET A 206 10.81 -14.58 -12.81
C MET A 206 11.22 -13.35 -11.98
N TYR A 207 12.53 -13.14 -11.76
CA TYR A 207 13.08 -11.94 -11.11
C TYR A 207 12.66 -10.61 -11.77
N ARG A 208 12.26 -10.63 -13.05
CA ARG A 208 11.80 -9.43 -13.78
C ARG A 208 10.47 -8.88 -13.30
N ILE A 209 9.64 -9.73 -12.72
CA ILE A 209 8.29 -9.40 -12.22
C ILE A 209 8.17 -9.67 -10.71
N TYR A 210 9.31 -9.66 -10.01
CA TYR A 210 9.39 -9.95 -8.58
C TYR A 210 8.43 -9.10 -7.76
N GLY A 211 7.62 -9.74 -6.91
CA GLY A 211 6.66 -9.09 -6.03
C GLY A 211 5.44 -8.47 -6.73
N THR A 212 5.23 -8.74 -8.02
CA THR A 212 4.04 -8.25 -8.74
C THR A 212 2.91 -9.28 -8.72
N PHE A 213 1.67 -8.81 -8.81
CA PHE A 213 0.49 -9.68 -8.95
C PHE A 213 0.63 -10.69 -10.10
N THR A 214 1.25 -10.31 -11.21
CA THR A 214 1.53 -11.21 -12.35
C THR A 214 2.43 -12.37 -11.95
N MET A 215 3.42 -12.17 -11.07
CA MET A 215 4.28 -13.27 -10.59
C MET A 215 3.49 -14.26 -9.74
N TYR A 216 2.52 -13.78 -8.95
CA TYR A 216 1.74 -14.62 -8.05
C TYR A 216 0.87 -15.57 -8.88
N LYS A 217 0.14 -15.00 -9.87
CA LYS A 217 -0.67 -15.79 -10.81
C LYS A 217 0.17 -16.66 -11.75
N ALA A 218 1.38 -16.23 -12.14
CA ALA A 218 2.30 -17.08 -12.89
C ALA A 218 2.81 -18.26 -12.03
N GLY A 219 3.09 -18.03 -10.75
CA GLY A 219 3.45 -19.07 -9.79
C GLY A 219 2.32 -20.10 -9.61
N GLN A 220 1.08 -19.63 -9.43
CA GLN A 220 -0.12 -20.48 -9.40
C GLN A 220 -0.22 -21.35 -10.67
N ALA A 221 -0.09 -20.75 -11.85
CA ALA A 221 -0.15 -21.46 -13.14
C ALA A 221 0.96 -22.50 -13.31
N ILE A 222 2.17 -22.22 -12.80
CA ILE A 222 3.29 -23.16 -12.82
C ILE A 222 2.99 -24.36 -11.93
N LEU A 223 2.47 -24.14 -10.72
CA LEU A 223 2.13 -25.23 -9.81
C LEU A 223 0.96 -26.07 -10.33
N GLU A 224 -0.05 -25.46 -10.95
CA GLU A 224 -1.12 -26.20 -11.64
C GLU A 224 -0.56 -27.07 -12.78
N TYR A 225 0.36 -26.52 -13.58
CA TYR A 225 1.02 -27.29 -14.63
C TYR A 225 1.87 -28.44 -14.05
N ILE A 226 2.55 -28.22 -12.92
CA ILE A 226 3.32 -29.26 -12.24
C ILE A 226 2.40 -30.36 -11.72
N ALA A 227 1.32 -30.00 -11.01
CA ALA A 227 0.35 -30.95 -10.50
C ALA A 227 -0.26 -31.80 -11.64
N ALA A 228 -0.64 -31.15 -12.75
CA ALA A 228 -1.26 -31.82 -13.88
C ALA A 228 -0.32 -32.75 -14.67
N ASN A 229 0.98 -32.44 -14.78
CA ASN A 229 1.92 -33.17 -15.65
C ASN A 229 2.92 -34.06 -14.90
N TYR A 230 3.20 -33.77 -13.62
CA TYR A 230 4.18 -34.46 -12.80
C TYR A 230 3.60 -35.09 -11.54
N GLY A 231 2.35 -34.75 -11.19
CA GLY A 231 1.68 -35.18 -9.96
C GLY A 231 1.69 -34.10 -8.88
N GLU A 232 0.59 -33.97 -8.14
CA GLU A 232 0.45 -32.98 -7.06
C GLU A 232 1.42 -33.24 -5.90
N GLU A 233 1.80 -34.50 -5.67
CA GLU A 233 2.77 -34.91 -4.63
C GLU A 233 4.15 -34.26 -4.82
N LYS A 234 4.48 -33.82 -6.05
CA LYS A 234 5.74 -33.13 -6.34
C LYS A 234 5.85 -31.78 -5.66
N ILE A 235 4.71 -31.13 -5.41
CA ILE A 235 4.67 -29.84 -4.71
C ILE A 235 5.21 -30.00 -3.29
N LEU A 236 4.74 -31.04 -2.58
CA LEU A 236 5.27 -31.38 -1.25
C LEU A 236 6.73 -31.85 -1.34
N GLN A 237 7.06 -32.65 -2.35
CA GLN A 237 8.43 -33.15 -2.54
C GLN A 237 9.47 -32.02 -2.67
N PHE A 238 9.16 -30.90 -3.33
CA PHE A 238 10.09 -29.76 -3.39
C PHE A 238 10.49 -29.24 -2.00
N MET A 239 9.57 -29.25 -1.04
CA MET A 239 9.84 -28.81 0.32
C MET A 239 10.57 -29.88 1.14
N GLU A 240 10.29 -31.17 0.89
CA GLU A 240 10.97 -32.29 1.56
C GLU A 240 12.41 -32.49 1.10
N ASP A 241 12.70 -32.18 -0.17
CA ASP A 241 14.03 -32.30 -0.78
C ASP A 241 14.85 -31.01 -0.71
N ILE A 242 14.32 -29.94 -0.10
CA ILE A 242 14.92 -28.61 -0.13
C ILE A 242 16.32 -28.54 0.51
N TRP A 243 16.60 -29.41 1.48
CA TRP A 243 17.86 -29.47 2.22
C TRP A 243 19.02 -30.08 1.41
N LYS A 244 18.70 -30.80 0.32
CA LYS A 244 19.68 -31.54 -0.50
C LYS A 244 20.63 -30.61 -1.25
N HIS A 245 20.12 -29.46 -1.68
CA HIS A 245 20.84 -28.49 -2.51
C HIS A 245 20.92 -27.13 -1.86
N SER A 246 21.84 -26.30 -2.37
CA SER A 246 22.01 -24.92 -1.93
C SER A 246 21.13 -23.91 -2.69
N LYS A 247 20.55 -24.35 -3.81
CA LYS A 247 19.69 -23.53 -4.66
C LYS A 247 18.40 -24.26 -4.96
N PHE A 248 17.29 -23.54 -4.89
CA PHE A 248 15.99 -24.11 -5.22
C PHE A 248 15.87 -24.57 -6.68
N SER A 249 16.62 -23.97 -7.62
CA SER A 249 16.67 -24.45 -9.01
C SER A 249 17.23 -25.86 -9.16
N GLU A 250 18.17 -26.25 -8.28
CA GLU A 250 18.75 -27.59 -8.25
C GLU A 250 17.76 -28.61 -7.65
N VAL A 251 17.05 -28.21 -6.59
CA VAL A 251 15.91 -28.98 -6.03
C VAL A 251 14.84 -29.19 -7.10
N PHE A 252 14.52 -28.13 -7.85
CA PHE A 252 13.53 -28.19 -8.92
C PHE A 252 13.91 -29.22 -9.98
N GLN A 253 15.18 -29.21 -10.39
CA GLN A 253 15.70 -30.15 -11.37
C GLN A 253 15.70 -31.58 -10.85
N GLU A 254 16.01 -31.82 -9.57
CA GLU A 254 15.94 -33.16 -8.98
C GLU A 254 14.51 -33.71 -8.98
N VAL A 255 13.53 -32.89 -8.59
CA VAL A 255 12.13 -33.33 -8.42
C VAL A 255 11.42 -33.49 -9.77
N THR A 256 11.65 -32.59 -10.73
CA THR A 256 10.98 -32.60 -12.05
C THR A 256 11.78 -33.31 -13.15
N GLY A 257 13.08 -33.55 -12.90
CA GLY A 257 14.02 -34.04 -13.92
C GLY A 257 14.43 -32.99 -14.96
N LYS A 258 14.06 -31.70 -14.80
CA LYS A 258 14.27 -30.65 -15.81
C LYS A 258 14.88 -29.39 -15.23
N THR A 259 15.78 -28.75 -15.98
CA THR A 259 16.21 -27.38 -15.64
C THR A 259 15.06 -26.40 -15.89
N TYR A 260 15.14 -25.19 -15.31
CA TYR A 260 14.16 -24.14 -15.58
C TYR A 260 14.01 -23.85 -17.08
N GLU A 261 15.11 -23.83 -17.84
CA GLU A 261 15.07 -23.53 -19.27
C GLU A 261 14.35 -24.62 -20.08
N GLN A 262 14.50 -25.89 -19.69
CA GLN A 262 13.79 -27.00 -20.33
C GLN A 262 12.30 -26.97 -19.98
N PHE A 263 11.98 -26.70 -18.72
CA PHE A 263 10.60 -26.55 -18.24
C PHE A 263 9.90 -25.37 -18.93
N ASP A 264 10.59 -24.24 -19.07
CA ASP A 264 10.07 -23.01 -19.70
C ASP A 264 9.56 -23.27 -21.12
N GLN A 265 10.30 -24.04 -21.92
CA GLN A 265 9.91 -24.35 -23.30
C GLN A 265 8.58 -25.10 -23.35
N GLU A 266 8.39 -26.07 -22.46
CA GLU A 266 7.18 -26.90 -22.44
C GLU A 266 5.99 -26.18 -21.84
N TRP A 267 6.20 -25.50 -20.71
CA TRP A 267 5.14 -24.76 -20.04
C TRP A 267 4.61 -23.61 -20.89
N ILE A 268 5.50 -22.80 -21.49
CA ILE A 268 5.08 -21.71 -22.39
C ILE A 268 4.35 -22.29 -23.61
N TYR A 269 4.84 -23.39 -24.18
CA TYR A 269 4.18 -24.04 -25.31
C TYR A 269 2.81 -24.61 -24.93
N HIS A 270 2.65 -25.14 -23.72
CA HIS A 270 1.36 -25.56 -23.18
C HIS A 270 0.37 -24.38 -23.09
N LEU A 271 0.80 -23.24 -22.53
CA LEU A 271 -0.05 -22.05 -22.47
C LEU A 271 -0.44 -21.54 -23.87
N GLN A 272 0.47 -21.59 -24.84
CA GLN A 272 0.16 -21.24 -26.23
C GLN A 272 -0.90 -22.17 -26.83
N LYS A 273 -0.81 -23.48 -26.58
CA LYS A 273 -1.83 -24.44 -27.01
C LYS A 273 -3.19 -24.19 -26.36
N LEU A 274 -3.19 -23.70 -25.12
CA LEU A 274 -4.42 -23.37 -24.39
C LEU A 274 -5.09 -22.12 -24.96
N TYR A 275 -4.33 -21.05 -25.18
CA TYR A 275 -4.90 -19.72 -25.46
C TYR A 275 -4.98 -19.35 -26.94
N TYR A 276 -4.04 -19.75 -27.80
CA TYR A 276 -4.06 -19.36 -29.22
C TYR A 276 -5.32 -19.84 -29.97
N PRO A 277 -5.87 -21.05 -29.73
CA PRO A 277 -7.09 -21.48 -30.41
C PRO A 277 -8.31 -20.59 -30.11
N GLN A 278 -8.33 -19.91 -28.96
CA GLN A 278 -9.46 -19.07 -28.55
C GLN A 278 -9.63 -17.82 -29.45
N LEU A 279 -8.55 -17.36 -30.09
CA LEU A 279 -8.60 -16.27 -31.08
C LEU A 279 -9.42 -16.60 -32.33
N LYS A 280 -9.85 -17.86 -32.52
CA LYS A 280 -10.77 -18.24 -33.60
C LYS A 280 -12.19 -17.73 -33.36
N THR A 281 -12.61 -17.64 -32.10
CA THR A 281 -13.98 -17.26 -31.70
C THR A 281 -14.05 -15.94 -30.94
N HIS A 282 -12.93 -15.47 -30.40
CA HIS A 282 -12.86 -14.26 -29.59
C HIS A 282 -11.88 -13.25 -30.18
N ASP A 283 -12.33 -12.02 -30.35
CA ASP A 283 -11.50 -10.93 -30.87
C ASP A 283 -10.87 -10.12 -29.74
N PHE A 284 -9.69 -9.54 -29.99
CA PHE A 284 -9.17 -8.52 -29.08
C PHE A 284 -10.13 -7.33 -29.06
N SER A 285 -10.37 -6.76 -27.88
CA SER A 285 -11.25 -5.61 -27.71
C SER A 285 -10.88 -4.45 -28.66
N ARG A 286 -9.59 -4.26 -28.95
CA ARG A 286 -9.12 -3.24 -29.89
C ARG A 286 -9.58 -3.37 -31.34
N MET A 287 -9.98 -4.57 -31.76
CA MET A 287 -10.44 -4.83 -33.12
C MET A 287 -11.91 -4.44 -33.31
N ILE A 288 -12.70 -4.45 -32.24
CA ILE A 288 -14.16 -4.31 -32.30
C ILE A 288 -14.72 -3.14 -31.46
N SER A 289 -13.85 -2.35 -30.82
CA SER A 289 -14.23 -1.16 -30.04
C SER A 289 -13.27 0.01 -30.24
N LYS A 290 -13.73 1.22 -29.95
CA LYS A 290 -12.97 2.48 -30.11
C LYS A 290 -12.29 2.87 -28.80
N THR A 291 -11.03 3.33 -28.86
CA THR A 291 -10.30 3.73 -27.64
C THR A 291 -10.71 5.12 -27.17
N ILE A 292 -11.20 5.27 -25.93
CA ILE A 292 -11.34 6.58 -25.27
C ILE A 292 -10.01 6.94 -24.60
N VAL A 293 -9.50 6.06 -23.75
CA VAL A 293 -8.25 6.26 -23.00
C VAL A 293 -7.36 5.03 -23.14
N ARG A 294 -6.10 5.24 -23.55
CA ARG A 294 -5.13 4.15 -23.74
C ARG A 294 -4.08 4.05 -22.63
N ASP A 295 -3.57 5.19 -22.17
CA ASP A 295 -2.34 5.22 -21.40
C ASP A 295 -2.63 5.27 -19.88
N GLY A 296 -1.84 4.50 -19.12
CA GLY A 296 -1.97 4.36 -17.66
C GLY A 296 -2.91 3.23 -17.24
N TYR A 297 -3.22 3.21 -15.95
CA TYR A 297 -4.23 2.33 -15.36
C TYR A 297 -5.49 3.15 -15.12
N ASN A 298 -6.58 2.88 -15.84
CA ASN A 298 -7.81 3.69 -15.84
C ASN A 298 -9.03 2.78 -15.59
N PHE A 299 -9.89 3.14 -14.63
CA PHE A 299 -10.98 2.30 -14.12
C PHE A 299 -12.26 3.12 -13.91
N LYS A 300 -13.38 2.40 -13.75
CA LYS A 300 -14.67 2.95 -13.29
C LYS A 300 -15.09 4.20 -14.11
N PRO A 301 -15.29 4.07 -15.43
CA PRO A 301 -15.76 5.20 -16.23
C PRO A 301 -17.18 5.61 -15.78
N ALA A 302 -17.43 6.91 -15.75
CA ALA A 302 -18.75 7.51 -15.57
C ALA A 302 -19.00 8.48 -16.72
N TYR A 303 -20.16 8.37 -17.37
CA TYR A 303 -20.51 9.19 -18.51
C TYR A 303 -21.26 10.46 -18.08
N PHE A 304 -20.92 11.58 -18.71
CA PHE A 304 -21.57 12.86 -18.45
C PHE A 304 -21.66 13.68 -19.73
N LYS A 305 -22.83 14.31 -19.95
CA LYS A 305 -23.09 15.19 -21.09
C LYS A 305 -23.42 16.61 -20.61
N ASP A 306 -22.68 17.60 -21.10
CA ASP A 306 -22.90 19.03 -20.83
C ASP A 306 -23.26 19.76 -22.13
N GLY A 307 -24.55 19.99 -22.37
CA GLY A 307 -25.03 20.50 -23.66
C GLY A 307 -24.74 19.49 -24.78
N GLU A 308 -23.90 19.86 -25.75
CA GLU A 308 -23.47 18.96 -26.84
C GLU A 308 -22.14 18.24 -26.55
N ASP A 309 -21.42 18.65 -25.50
CA ASP A 309 -20.14 18.06 -25.16
C ASP A 309 -20.31 16.78 -24.34
N GLU A 310 -19.65 15.72 -24.78
CA GLU A 310 -19.66 14.41 -24.13
C GLU A 310 -18.34 14.16 -23.42
N HIS A 311 -18.43 13.78 -22.15
CA HIS A 311 -17.28 13.56 -21.29
C HIS A 311 -17.35 12.18 -20.63
N VAL A 312 -16.16 11.62 -20.39
CA VAL A 312 -16.01 10.45 -19.52
C VAL A 312 -15.09 10.84 -18.37
N VAL A 313 -15.60 10.69 -17.16
CA VAL A 313 -14.87 10.83 -15.90
C VAL A 313 -14.40 9.45 -15.46
N PHE A 314 -13.18 9.32 -14.96
CA PHE A 314 -12.65 8.03 -14.53
C PHE A 314 -11.56 8.19 -13.48
N VAL A 315 -11.35 7.13 -12.69
CA VAL A 315 -10.23 7.06 -11.75
C VAL A 315 -9.02 6.46 -12.47
N GLY A 316 -7.84 7.02 -12.27
CA GLY A 316 -6.64 6.43 -12.84
C GLY A 316 -5.34 6.76 -12.12
N ASN A 317 -4.32 5.94 -12.36
CA ASN A 317 -2.98 6.18 -11.86
C ASN A 317 -2.02 6.47 -13.02
N ARG A 318 -1.81 7.77 -13.28
CA ARG A 318 -0.89 8.27 -14.33
C ARG A 318 0.33 9.00 -13.79
N THR A 319 0.29 9.41 -12.53
CA THR A 319 1.27 10.33 -11.93
C THR A 319 1.94 9.74 -10.67
N GLY A 320 1.76 8.44 -10.42
CA GLY A 320 2.18 7.78 -9.19
C GLY A 320 1.16 7.85 -8.06
N TYR A 321 0.17 8.74 -8.16
CA TYR A 321 -1.06 8.71 -7.37
C TYR A 321 -2.27 8.43 -8.25
N SER A 322 -3.26 7.79 -7.63
CA SER A 322 -4.63 7.75 -8.13
C SER A 322 -5.21 9.16 -8.12
N ASN A 323 -5.76 9.58 -9.26
CA ASN A 323 -6.47 10.84 -9.43
C ASN A 323 -7.78 10.58 -10.18
N ILE A 324 -8.71 11.53 -10.11
CA ILE A 324 -9.90 11.54 -10.96
C ILE A 324 -9.61 12.43 -12.17
N PHE A 325 -9.86 11.88 -13.36
CA PHE A 325 -9.61 12.53 -14.64
C PHE A 325 -10.90 12.65 -15.43
N MET A 326 -10.92 13.61 -16.35
CA MET A 326 -11.99 13.78 -17.32
C MET A 326 -11.41 13.90 -18.72
N THR A 327 -12.06 13.27 -19.69
CA THR A 327 -11.67 13.35 -21.10
C THR A 327 -12.89 13.62 -21.97
N ASP A 328 -12.70 14.42 -23.01
CA ASP A 328 -13.74 14.71 -24.00
C ASP A 328 -13.81 13.54 -25.00
N VAL A 329 -15.02 13.03 -25.23
CA VAL A 329 -15.29 11.94 -26.17
C VAL A 329 -15.62 12.50 -27.55
N SER A 330 -16.38 13.59 -27.62
CA SER A 330 -16.78 14.29 -28.85
C SER A 330 -15.58 14.83 -29.66
N ALA A 331 -14.47 15.17 -29.00
CA ALA A 331 -13.26 15.67 -29.65
C ALA A 331 -12.56 14.64 -30.58
N GLN A 332 -12.93 13.35 -30.50
CA GLN A 332 -12.39 12.31 -31.39
C GLN A 332 -12.87 12.45 -32.84
N THR A 333 -14.06 13.01 -33.06
CA THR A 333 -14.68 13.13 -34.38
C THR A 333 -14.05 14.24 -35.22
N GLU A 334 -13.38 15.21 -34.58
CA GLU A 334 -12.84 16.42 -35.24
C GLU A 334 -11.30 16.45 -35.41
N GLY A 335 -10.59 15.35 -35.14
CA GLY A 335 -9.12 15.31 -35.26
C GLY A 335 -8.36 16.20 -34.26
N LYS A 336 -9.03 16.73 -33.23
CA LYS A 336 -8.42 17.49 -32.13
C LYS A 336 -7.65 16.53 -31.20
N LYS A 337 -6.45 16.93 -30.75
CA LYS A 337 -5.66 16.14 -29.78
C LYS A 337 -6.46 15.95 -28.49
N LYS A 338 -6.62 14.69 -28.06
CA LYS A 338 -7.23 14.30 -26.77
C LYS A 338 -6.60 15.10 -25.62
N LYS A 339 -7.40 15.88 -24.90
CA LYS A 339 -6.98 16.60 -23.71
C LYS A 339 -7.63 15.99 -22.49
N THR A 340 -6.94 15.07 -21.81
CA THR A 340 -7.38 14.62 -20.49
C THR A 340 -7.02 15.70 -19.46
N LYS A 341 -8.02 16.18 -18.69
CA LYS A 341 -7.80 17.09 -17.55
C LYS A 341 -7.90 16.31 -16.23
N THR A 342 -7.14 16.73 -15.23
CA THR A 342 -7.29 16.21 -13.85
C THR A 342 -8.37 17.02 -13.14
N LEU A 343 -9.38 16.35 -12.60
CA LEU A 343 -10.42 16.96 -11.77
C LEU A 343 -9.95 17.01 -10.31
N VAL A 344 -9.68 15.84 -9.72
CA VAL A 344 -9.34 15.71 -8.30
C VAL A 344 -7.99 15.02 -8.14
N LYS A 345 -7.12 15.57 -7.29
CA LYS A 345 -5.77 15.06 -7.02
C LYS A 345 -5.76 14.27 -5.70
N GLY A 346 -5.59 12.95 -5.77
CA GLY A 346 -5.51 12.07 -4.59
C GLY A 346 -4.10 11.99 -3.99
N GLY A 347 -3.98 11.45 -2.78
CA GLY A 347 -2.71 11.13 -2.11
C GLY A 347 -1.90 12.33 -1.62
N ARG A 348 -2.50 13.52 -1.53
CA ARG A 348 -1.78 14.78 -1.26
C ARG A 348 -2.32 15.60 -0.10
N SER A 349 -3.53 15.30 0.38
CA SER A 349 -4.23 16.05 1.42
C SER A 349 -4.96 15.09 2.35
N SER A 350 -5.29 15.55 3.56
CA SER A 350 -6.05 14.76 4.54
C SER A 350 -7.48 14.42 4.10
N ASP A 351 -8.05 15.18 3.18
CA ASP A 351 -9.38 14.90 2.64
C ASP A 351 -9.32 13.83 1.52
N PHE A 352 -8.18 13.72 0.86
CA PHE A 352 -7.95 12.75 -0.22
C PHE A 352 -6.70 11.93 0.06
N GLU A 353 -6.68 11.20 1.18
CA GLU A 353 -5.50 10.43 1.59
C GLU A 353 -5.23 9.26 0.63
N ALA A 354 -6.30 8.56 0.22
CA ALA A 354 -6.25 7.47 -0.75
C ALA A 354 -7.57 7.34 -1.53
N PHE A 355 -7.48 6.88 -2.79
CA PHE A 355 -8.64 6.49 -3.59
C PHE A 355 -8.65 4.98 -3.80
N HIS A 356 -9.86 4.44 -3.79
CA HIS A 356 -10.18 3.02 -3.91
C HIS A 356 -10.23 2.57 -5.38
N LEU A 357 -9.05 2.54 -6.02
CA LEU A 357 -8.90 2.41 -7.48
C LEU A 357 -9.62 1.20 -8.09
N PHE A 358 -9.68 0.07 -7.36
CA PHE A 358 -10.25 -1.18 -7.86
C PHE A 358 -11.66 -1.47 -7.33
N SER A 359 -12.03 -0.94 -6.16
CA SER A 359 -13.25 -1.33 -5.43
C SER A 359 -14.40 -0.32 -5.49
N SER A 360 -14.15 0.97 -5.76
CA SER A 360 -15.20 2.00 -5.70
C SER A 360 -15.50 2.61 -7.06
N LYS A 361 -16.75 2.51 -7.54
CA LYS A 361 -17.24 3.29 -8.69
C LYS A 361 -17.31 4.79 -8.37
N ILE A 362 -17.45 5.59 -9.41
CA ILE A 362 -17.80 7.02 -9.32
C ILE A 362 -19.04 7.25 -10.19
N ASP A 363 -19.78 8.32 -9.92
CA ASP A 363 -20.95 8.69 -10.72
C ASP A 363 -21.05 10.20 -10.89
N VAL A 364 -21.66 10.66 -11.98
CA VAL A 364 -21.85 12.07 -12.30
C VAL A 364 -23.32 12.34 -12.55
N SER A 365 -23.91 13.19 -11.72
CA SER A 365 -25.28 13.65 -11.93
C SER A 365 -25.43 14.44 -13.24
N LYS A 366 -26.67 14.52 -13.76
CA LYS A 366 -27.02 15.30 -14.96
C LYS A 366 -26.61 16.79 -14.89
N ASN A 367 -26.43 17.33 -13.69
CA ASN A 367 -26.04 18.73 -13.49
C ASN A 367 -24.52 18.94 -13.46
N GLY A 368 -23.72 17.87 -13.55
CA GLY A 368 -22.25 17.93 -13.51
C GLY A 368 -21.68 17.87 -12.09
N VAL A 369 -22.41 17.31 -11.14
CA VAL A 369 -21.89 16.99 -9.80
C VAL A 369 -21.37 15.55 -9.78
N LEU A 370 -20.10 15.39 -9.47
CA LEU A 370 -19.40 14.12 -9.31
C LEU A 370 -19.52 13.61 -7.87
N ALA A 371 -19.94 12.35 -7.70
CA ALA A 371 -19.90 11.62 -6.44
C ALA A 371 -18.75 10.60 -6.44
N PHE A 372 -17.94 10.61 -5.38
CA PHE A 372 -16.86 9.64 -5.20
C PHE A 372 -16.51 9.47 -3.72
N SER A 373 -15.89 8.34 -3.38
CA SER A 373 -15.37 8.10 -2.04
C SER A 373 -13.84 8.24 -1.96
N SER A 374 -13.34 8.64 -0.79
CA SER A 374 -11.91 8.70 -0.51
C SER A 374 -11.65 8.54 0.98
N LYS A 375 -10.52 7.91 1.32
CA LYS A 375 -10.04 7.85 2.71
C LYS A 375 -9.80 9.26 3.23
N SER A 376 -10.43 9.57 4.36
CA SER A 376 -10.30 10.84 5.06
C SER A 376 -10.21 10.60 6.56
N GLY A 377 -9.00 10.41 7.07
CA GLY A 377 -8.78 10.13 8.49
C GLY A 377 -9.09 8.68 8.82
N GLU A 378 -10.03 8.46 9.76
CA GLU A 378 -10.36 7.14 10.30
C GLU A 378 -11.19 6.29 9.33
N ASN A 379 -12.14 6.93 8.66
CA ASN A 379 -13.11 6.33 7.75
C ASN A 379 -12.99 6.93 6.34
N ASP A 380 -13.71 6.35 5.40
CA ASP A 380 -13.97 7.01 4.12
C ASP A 380 -14.96 8.17 4.29
N ALA A 381 -14.88 9.11 3.34
CA ALA A 381 -15.89 10.15 3.17
C ALA A 381 -16.46 10.10 1.74
N LEU A 382 -17.76 10.38 1.63
CA LEU A 382 -18.46 10.60 0.38
C LEU A 382 -18.36 12.09 0.01
N TYR A 383 -17.80 12.37 -1.17
CA TYR A 383 -17.61 13.72 -1.68
C TYR A 383 -18.57 14.00 -2.83
N LEU A 384 -19.18 15.18 -2.80
CA LEU A 384 -19.89 15.76 -3.94
C LEU A 384 -19.07 16.93 -4.48
N TYR A 385 -18.68 16.87 -5.75
CA TYR A 385 -17.77 17.81 -6.39
C TYR A 385 -18.38 18.39 -7.66
N ASP A 386 -18.42 19.71 -7.76
CA ASP A 386 -18.91 20.40 -8.95
C ASP A 386 -17.82 20.42 -10.03
N ILE A 387 -18.07 19.75 -11.15
CA ILE A 387 -17.10 19.66 -12.26
C ILE A 387 -16.91 21.01 -12.97
N LYS A 388 -17.92 21.89 -12.93
CA LYS A 388 -17.94 23.18 -13.63
C LYS A 388 -17.18 24.24 -12.83
N THR A 389 -17.44 24.34 -11.52
CA THR A 389 -16.73 25.31 -10.65
C THR A 389 -15.37 24.79 -10.18
N GLY A 390 -15.25 23.47 -10.01
CA GLY A 390 -14.05 22.83 -9.50
C GLY A 390 -13.98 22.77 -7.96
N ASP A 391 -15.12 22.88 -7.29
CA ASP A 391 -15.23 22.95 -5.83
C ASP A 391 -15.91 21.72 -5.23
N ILE A 392 -15.56 21.39 -3.99
CA ILE A 392 -16.29 20.41 -3.19
C ILE A 392 -17.56 21.08 -2.67
N ILE A 393 -18.73 20.53 -3.03
CA ILE A 393 -20.03 20.99 -2.57
C ILE A 393 -20.31 20.46 -1.16
N HIS A 394 -20.12 19.16 -0.96
CA HIS A 394 -20.35 18.49 0.32
C HIS A 394 -19.32 17.38 0.58
N LYS A 395 -19.08 17.14 1.87
CA LYS A 395 -18.30 16.02 2.42
C LYS A 395 -19.12 15.35 3.50
N TYR A 396 -19.55 14.11 3.26
CA TYR A 396 -20.28 13.30 4.23
C TYR A 396 -19.38 12.21 4.81
N GLN A 397 -19.39 12.08 6.12
CA GLN A 397 -18.63 11.06 6.84
C GLN A 397 -19.42 10.65 8.08
N TRP A 398 -19.54 9.35 8.30
CA TRP A 398 -20.28 8.80 9.44
C TRP A 398 -19.33 8.00 10.32
N ARG A 399 -19.66 7.92 11.61
CA ARG A 399 -18.85 7.18 12.58
C ARG A 399 -19.02 5.67 12.42
N ASP A 400 -20.24 5.22 12.15
CA ASP A 400 -20.59 3.80 12.13
C ASP A 400 -20.40 3.16 10.74
N ILE A 401 -20.14 3.98 9.70
CA ILE A 401 -19.78 3.54 8.35
C ILE A 401 -18.29 3.83 8.15
N VAL A 402 -17.50 2.75 8.16
CA VAL A 402 -16.03 2.79 8.07
C VAL A 402 -15.58 2.94 6.62
N GLY A 403 -16.07 2.08 5.73
CA GLY A 403 -15.77 2.12 4.30
C GLY A 403 -16.95 2.61 3.47
N ILE A 404 -16.70 3.36 2.40
CA ILE A 404 -17.72 3.82 1.46
C ILE A 404 -17.26 3.47 0.05
N SER A 405 -18.10 2.81 -0.73
CA SER A 405 -17.79 2.50 -2.12
C SER A 405 -18.98 2.66 -3.06
N SER A 406 -18.65 2.92 -4.33
CA SER A 406 -19.58 2.91 -5.46
C SER A 406 -20.84 3.76 -5.28
N PRO A 407 -20.73 5.07 -4.99
CA PRO A 407 -21.89 5.96 -4.98
C PRO A 407 -22.54 6.06 -6.36
N SER A 408 -23.87 6.12 -6.39
CA SER A 408 -24.70 6.37 -7.58
C SER A 408 -25.82 7.37 -7.27
N PHE A 409 -26.05 8.33 -8.15
CA PHE A 409 -27.09 9.35 -8.03
C PHE A 409 -28.46 8.81 -8.45
N SER A 410 -29.50 9.28 -7.76
CA SER A 410 -30.85 9.16 -8.29
C SER A 410 -31.02 10.02 -9.55
N PRO A 411 -31.94 9.67 -10.47
CA PRO A 411 -32.11 10.37 -11.75
C PRO A 411 -32.48 11.86 -11.64
N ASP A 412 -33.04 12.26 -10.49
CA ASP A 412 -33.38 13.63 -10.13
C ASP A 412 -32.26 14.37 -9.36
N GLY A 413 -31.17 13.68 -9.05
CA GLY A 413 -30.00 14.22 -8.34
C GLY A 413 -30.25 14.55 -6.88
N ARG A 414 -31.34 14.05 -6.26
CA ARG A 414 -31.69 14.35 -4.86
C ARG A 414 -31.17 13.32 -3.86
N ARG A 415 -30.84 12.12 -4.31
CA ARG A 415 -30.39 11.01 -3.47
C ARG A 415 -29.12 10.40 -4.02
N VAL A 416 -28.32 9.81 -3.14
CA VAL A 416 -27.13 9.03 -3.49
C VAL A 416 -27.22 7.69 -2.77
N VAL A 417 -27.16 6.59 -3.51
CA VAL A 417 -27.02 5.24 -2.95
C VAL A 417 -25.55 4.86 -2.97
N PHE A 418 -25.08 4.14 -1.96
CA PHE A 418 -23.71 3.65 -1.89
C PHE A 418 -23.64 2.35 -1.07
N SER A 419 -22.56 1.59 -1.24
CA SER A 419 -22.20 0.48 -0.36
C SER A 419 -21.40 1.00 0.83
N GLY A 420 -21.81 0.63 2.04
CA GLY A 420 -21.21 1.04 3.30
C GLY A 420 -20.74 -0.14 4.13
N LEU A 421 -19.45 -0.19 4.43
CA LEU A 421 -18.86 -1.17 5.34
C LEU A 421 -18.98 -0.64 6.77
N ASN A 422 -19.74 -1.32 7.62
CA ASN A 422 -19.92 -0.92 9.01
C ASN A 422 -18.73 -1.34 9.91
N PHE A 423 -18.73 -0.89 11.16
CA PHE A 423 -17.67 -1.21 12.12
C PHE A 423 -17.57 -2.71 12.46
N SER A 424 -18.68 -3.47 12.35
CA SER A 424 -18.73 -4.92 12.57
C SER A 424 -18.18 -5.74 11.40
N GLY A 425 -18.01 -5.12 10.22
CA GLY A 425 -17.46 -5.74 9.03
C GLY A 425 -18.50 -6.23 8.02
N ASN A 426 -19.76 -5.80 8.11
CA ASN A 426 -20.78 -6.07 7.10
C ASN A 426 -20.83 -4.95 6.07
N ASN A 427 -20.98 -5.29 4.80
CA ASN A 427 -21.08 -4.34 3.70
C ASN A 427 -22.51 -4.29 3.17
N ASP A 428 -23.22 -3.22 3.50
CA ASP A 428 -24.66 -3.06 3.25
C ASP A 428 -24.93 -1.86 2.32
N LEU A 429 -26.15 -1.76 1.79
CA LEU A 429 -26.58 -0.61 1.00
C LEU A 429 -27.13 0.52 1.88
N TYR A 430 -26.75 1.75 1.57
CA TYR A 430 -27.23 2.97 2.22
C TYR A 430 -27.71 3.97 1.18
N ILE A 431 -28.73 4.75 1.53
CA ILE A 431 -29.22 5.88 0.75
C ILE A 431 -29.08 7.17 1.54
N LEU A 432 -28.50 8.18 0.91
CA LEU A 432 -28.36 9.54 1.44
C LEU A 432 -29.36 10.46 0.74
N GLU A 433 -30.21 11.11 1.52
CA GLU A 433 -31.10 12.19 1.10
C GLU A 433 -30.36 13.53 1.16
N LEU A 434 -30.11 14.17 0.01
CA LEU A 434 -29.30 15.40 -0.08
C LEU A 434 -30.03 16.66 0.39
N LYS A 435 -31.34 16.58 0.64
CA LYS A 435 -32.14 17.74 1.05
C LYS A 435 -31.98 18.05 2.55
N ASN A 436 -31.85 17.01 3.37
CA ASN A 436 -31.80 17.07 4.83
C ASN A 436 -30.58 16.35 5.42
N ASP A 437 -29.67 15.86 4.58
CA ASP A 437 -28.45 15.16 4.95
C ASP A 437 -28.70 13.87 5.78
N GLU A 438 -29.84 13.23 5.57
CA GLU A 438 -30.22 11.99 6.27
C GLU A 438 -29.73 10.75 5.52
N VAL A 439 -29.13 9.82 6.26
CA VAL A 439 -28.69 8.51 5.75
C VAL A 439 -29.61 7.41 6.28
N MET A 440 -30.04 6.52 5.40
CA MET A 440 -30.87 5.36 5.72
C MET A 440 -30.19 4.09 5.23
N GLN A 441 -30.14 3.08 6.09
CA GLN A 441 -29.67 1.73 5.74
C GLN A 441 -30.79 0.95 5.06
N LEU A 442 -30.49 0.33 3.92
CA LEU A 442 -31.45 -0.44 3.10
C LEU A 442 -31.33 -1.95 3.33
N THR A 443 -30.11 -2.45 3.52
CA THR A 443 -29.83 -3.86 3.83
C THR A 443 -29.05 -3.98 5.14
N ASN A 444 -29.20 -5.09 5.85
CA ASN A 444 -28.55 -5.30 7.15
C ASN A 444 -28.40 -6.79 7.42
N ASP A 445 -27.47 -7.41 6.71
CA ASP A 445 -27.15 -8.83 6.87
C ASP A 445 -25.65 -9.07 6.72
N PHE A 446 -25.22 -10.30 6.44
CA PHE A 446 -23.80 -10.61 6.27
C PHE A 446 -23.39 -10.80 4.82
N TYR A 447 -24.33 -10.71 3.89
CA TYR A 447 -24.04 -10.82 2.47
C TYR A 447 -23.28 -9.57 2.03
N ASP A 448 -22.45 -9.72 1.01
CA ASP A 448 -21.71 -8.58 0.46
C ASP A 448 -22.59 -7.82 -0.53
N ASP A 449 -23.15 -6.67 -0.13
CA ASP A 449 -24.00 -5.87 -1.00
C ASP A 449 -23.22 -4.73 -1.67
N ALA A 450 -22.87 -4.96 -2.95
CA ALA A 450 -21.89 -4.16 -3.67
C ALA A 450 -22.42 -3.47 -4.92
N ALA A 451 -21.78 -2.34 -5.26
CA ALA A 451 -21.93 -1.61 -6.52
C ALA A 451 -23.39 -1.27 -6.92
N PRO A 452 -24.13 -0.53 -6.06
CA PRO A 452 -25.51 -0.16 -6.34
C PRO A 452 -25.62 0.82 -7.52
N SER A 453 -26.73 0.75 -8.25
CA SER A 453 -27.08 1.63 -9.37
C SER A 453 -28.57 1.95 -9.36
N PHE A 454 -28.93 3.23 -9.38
CA PHE A 454 -30.33 3.65 -9.45
C PHE A 454 -30.97 3.36 -10.81
N SER A 455 -32.23 2.93 -10.78
CA SER A 455 -33.07 2.88 -11.97
C SER A 455 -33.38 4.28 -12.52
N PRO A 456 -33.64 4.44 -13.83
CA PRO A 456 -33.92 5.75 -14.44
C PRO A 456 -35.20 6.43 -13.94
N ASP A 457 -36.12 5.67 -13.33
CA ASP A 457 -37.32 6.19 -12.66
C ASP A 457 -37.10 6.55 -11.18
N GLY A 458 -35.94 6.18 -10.60
CA GLY A 458 -35.57 6.42 -9.21
C GLY A 458 -36.32 5.57 -8.19
N GLN A 459 -37.06 4.54 -8.60
CA GLN A 459 -37.86 3.69 -7.70
C GLN A 459 -37.12 2.43 -7.26
N LYS A 460 -36.06 2.04 -7.98
CA LYS A 460 -35.35 0.77 -7.79
C LYS A 460 -33.85 0.96 -7.76
N ILE A 461 -33.15 0.02 -7.14
CA ILE A 461 -31.69 -0.02 -7.07
C ILE A 461 -31.22 -1.41 -7.49
N ALA A 462 -30.41 -1.49 -8.55
CA ALA A 462 -29.73 -2.74 -8.92
C ALA A 462 -28.39 -2.85 -8.18
N PHE A 463 -27.99 -4.05 -7.77
CA PHE A 463 -26.76 -4.28 -7.02
C PHE A 463 -26.29 -5.73 -7.14
N SER A 464 -25.03 -5.99 -6.78
CA SER A 464 -24.38 -7.30 -6.77
C SER A 464 -24.39 -7.85 -5.34
N SER A 465 -24.68 -9.14 -5.15
CA SER A 465 -24.71 -9.77 -3.84
C SER A 465 -24.47 -11.28 -3.92
N ASP A 466 -23.83 -11.84 -2.89
CA ASP A 466 -23.56 -13.27 -2.76
C ASP A 466 -24.71 -14.05 -2.09
N ARG A 467 -25.87 -13.44 -1.85
CA ARG A 467 -27.01 -14.06 -1.13
C ARG A 467 -27.68 -15.27 -1.79
N THR A 468 -27.21 -15.78 -2.92
CA THR A 468 -27.81 -16.96 -3.57
C THR A 468 -27.34 -18.26 -2.91
N VAL A 469 -27.98 -19.39 -3.22
CA VAL A 469 -27.53 -20.73 -2.75
C VAL A 469 -26.12 -21.12 -3.23
N TYR A 470 -25.51 -20.33 -4.12
CA TYR A 470 -24.15 -20.52 -4.61
C TYR A 470 -23.14 -19.59 -3.93
N GLY A 471 -23.58 -18.71 -3.02
CA GLY A 471 -22.70 -17.76 -2.36
C GLY A 471 -21.57 -18.39 -1.56
N ASP A 472 -21.78 -19.58 -0.99
CA ASP A 472 -20.71 -20.36 -0.33
C ASP A 472 -19.62 -20.89 -1.28
N ARG A 473 -19.84 -20.73 -2.59
CA ARG A 473 -18.94 -21.13 -3.69
C ARG A 473 -18.51 -19.92 -4.51
N TRP A 474 -18.17 -18.81 -3.86
CA TRP A 474 -17.51 -17.69 -4.55
C TRP A 474 -18.33 -17.12 -5.71
N SER A 475 -19.65 -17.05 -5.55
CA SER A 475 -20.55 -16.58 -6.60
C SER A 475 -21.30 -15.35 -6.12
N SER A 476 -21.36 -14.33 -6.97
CA SER A 476 -22.12 -13.10 -6.74
C SER A 476 -23.07 -12.88 -7.90
N ASN A 477 -24.30 -12.49 -7.61
CA ASN A 477 -25.36 -12.36 -8.60
C ASN A 477 -26.03 -10.99 -8.52
N ILE A 478 -26.81 -10.62 -9.54
CA ILE A 478 -27.47 -9.31 -9.63
C ILE A 478 -28.87 -9.37 -9.02
N PHE A 479 -29.18 -8.34 -8.24
CA PHE A 479 -30.45 -8.14 -7.57
C PHE A 479 -31.00 -6.75 -7.84
N VAL A 480 -32.31 -6.59 -7.63
CA VAL A 480 -32.99 -5.29 -7.64
C VAL A 480 -33.75 -5.11 -6.34
N PHE A 481 -33.44 -4.04 -5.61
CA PHE A 481 -34.16 -3.57 -4.44
C PHE A 481 -35.25 -2.58 -4.86
N ASP A 482 -36.49 -2.82 -4.47
CA ASP A 482 -37.62 -1.91 -4.70
C ASP A 482 -37.84 -0.99 -3.48
N LEU A 483 -37.72 0.33 -3.69
CA LEU A 483 -37.81 1.32 -2.61
C LEU A 483 -39.23 1.55 -2.07
N GLN A 484 -40.27 1.08 -2.79
CA GLN A 484 -41.66 1.21 -2.34
C GLN A 484 -42.08 0.04 -1.47
N THR A 485 -41.69 -1.17 -1.86
CA THR A 485 -42.08 -2.41 -1.17
C THR A 485 -41.04 -2.88 -0.16
N ASN A 486 -39.80 -2.37 -0.23
CA ASN A 486 -38.62 -2.86 0.51
C ASN A 486 -38.30 -4.33 0.22
N LEU A 487 -38.62 -4.81 -0.98
CA LEU A 487 -38.35 -6.18 -1.41
C LEU A 487 -37.13 -6.28 -2.31
N ILE A 488 -36.42 -7.40 -2.21
CA ILE A 488 -35.26 -7.73 -3.03
C ILE A 488 -35.68 -8.79 -4.06
N HIS A 489 -35.44 -8.51 -5.33
CA HIS A 489 -35.74 -9.41 -6.43
C HIS A 489 -34.47 -9.91 -7.13
N TYR A 490 -34.50 -11.16 -7.57
CA TYR A 490 -33.41 -11.79 -8.32
C TYR A 490 -33.42 -11.33 -9.78
N VAL A 491 -32.25 -10.98 -10.31
CA VAL A 491 -32.04 -10.76 -11.75
C VAL A 491 -31.25 -11.91 -12.36
N THR A 492 -30.20 -12.36 -11.68
CA THR A 492 -29.39 -13.51 -12.10
C THR A 492 -29.23 -14.52 -10.97
N VAL A 493 -28.98 -15.77 -11.33
CA VAL A 493 -28.68 -16.88 -10.40
C VAL A 493 -27.70 -17.83 -11.09
N GLY A 494 -26.69 -18.29 -10.37
CA GLY A 494 -25.78 -19.35 -10.82
C GLY A 494 -24.37 -19.23 -10.23
N GLN A 495 -23.52 -20.19 -10.58
CA GLN A 495 -22.11 -20.26 -10.14
C GLN A 495 -21.22 -19.38 -11.02
N HIS A 496 -21.41 -18.07 -10.92
CA HIS A 496 -20.68 -17.05 -11.68
C HIS A 496 -20.57 -15.78 -10.84
N GLN A 497 -19.66 -14.90 -11.26
CA GLN A 497 -19.37 -13.61 -10.64
C GLN A 497 -19.96 -12.49 -11.48
N ASP A 498 -21.22 -12.15 -11.21
CA ASP A 498 -21.90 -11.02 -11.82
C ASP A 498 -21.71 -9.75 -10.98
N HIS A 499 -21.01 -8.76 -11.56
CA HIS A 499 -20.65 -7.55 -10.85
C HIS A 499 -21.00 -6.27 -11.61
N THR A 500 -21.02 -5.16 -10.86
CA THR A 500 -21.06 -3.80 -11.38
C THR A 500 -22.27 -3.49 -12.28
N PRO A 501 -23.51 -3.83 -11.86
CA PRO A 501 -24.68 -3.56 -12.68
C PRO A 501 -24.84 -2.05 -12.97
N VAL A 502 -25.37 -1.72 -14.14
CA VAL A 502 -25.74 -0.36 -14.53
C VAL A 502 -27.01 -0.38 -15.39
N TRP A 503 -27.95 0.50 -15.05
CA TRP A 503 -29.21 0.64 -15.79
C TRP A 503 -29.00 1.35 -17.13
N SER A 504 -29.67 0.85 -18.17
CA SER A 504 -29.81 1.61 -19.42
C SER A 504 -30.68 2.85 -19.17
N PRO A 505 -30.44 3.98 -19.87
CA PRO A 505 -31.20 5.21 -19.64
C PRO A 505 -32.71 5.06 -19.87
N ASN A 506 -33.11 4.16 -20.77
CA ASN A 506 -34.50 3.80 -21.04
C ASN A 506 -35.13 2.81 -20.02
N GLY A 507 -34.38 2.28 -19.06
CA GLY A 507 -34.85 1.38 -18.00
C GLY A 507 -35.17 -0.05 -18.43
N LYS A 508 -34.92 -0.42 -19.69
CA LYS A 508 -35.22 -1.76 -20.22
C LYS A 508 -34.15 -2.80 -19.91
N TYR A 509 -32.91 -2.37 -19.71
CA TYR A 509 -31.76 -3.25 -19.65
C TYR A 509 -30.88 -2.95 -18.43
N LEU A 510 -30.26 -4.00 -17.90
CA LEU A 510 -29.15 -3.92 -16.96
C LEU A 510 -27.89 -4.49 -17.62
N ALA A 511 -26.87 -3.66 -17.80
CA ALA A 511 -25.55 -4.12 -18.23
C ALA A 511 -24.71 -4.47 -17.00
N PHE A 512 -23.95 -5.55 -17.05
CA PHE A 512 -23.08 -5.99 -15.97
C PHE A 512 -21.89 -6.78 -16.52
N THR A 513 -20.90 -7.04 -15.67
CA THR A 513 -19.75 -7.86 -16.00
C THR A 513 -19.95 -9.27 -15.44
N SER A 514 -19.62 -10.30 -16.20
CA SER A 514 -19.72 -11.70 -15.76
C SER A 514 -18.60 -12.56 -16.32
N ASP A 515 -18.16 -13.54 -15.53
CA ASP A 515 -17.19 -14.58 -15.91
C ASP A 515 -17.86 -15.88 -16.40
N ARG A 516 -19.18 -15.91 -16.52
CA ARG A 516 -19.98 -17.10 -16.93
C ARG A 516 -19.63 -17.69 -18.31
N ASP A 517 -18.83 -16.99 -19.10
CA ASP A 517 -18.32 -17.54 -20.36
C ASP A 517 -17.50 -18.81 -20.09
N SER A 518 -17.61 -19.79 -20.98
CA SER A 518 -16.79 -21.01 -21.00
C SER A 518 -15.28 -20.78 -20.84
N LEU A 519 -14.78 -19.60 -21.21
CA LEU A 519 -13.37 -19.21 -21.08
C LEU A 519 -13.02 -18.52 -19.75
N LYS A 520 -13.96 -18.43 -18.79
CA LYS A 520 -13.82 -17.69 -17.51
C LYS A 520 -13.31 -16.25 -17.66
N SER A 521 -13.43 -15.68 -18.85
CA SER A 521 -12.98 -14.33 -19.16
C SER A 521 -14.11 -13.36 -18.89
N LEU A 522 -13.83 -12.29 -18.14
CA LEU A 522 -14.83 -11.26 -17.85
C LEU A 522 -15.29 -10.58 -19.15
N ASN A 523 -16.59 -10.64 -19.40
CA ASN A 523 -17.26 -10.02 -20.54
C ASN A 523 -18.46 -9.20 -20.06
N ILE A 524 -19.02 -8.39 -20.96
CA ILE A 524 -20.21 -7.58 -20.71
C ILE A 524 -21.45 -8.35 -21.14
N TRP A 525 -22.39 -8.42 -20.20
CA TRP A 525 -23.67 -9.09 -20.34
C TRP A 525 -24.80 -8.09 -20.10
N VAL A 526 -25.97 -8.38 -20.66
CA VAL A 526 -27.17 -7.57 -20.52
C VAL A 526 -28.34 -8.45 -20.07
N ALA A 527 -29.05 -8.01 -19.05
CA ALA A 527 -30.32 -8.57 -18.61
C ALA A 527 -31.48 -7.69 -19.10
N ASP A 528 -32.51 -8.30 -19.71
CA ASP A 528 -33.72 -7.61 -20.16
C ASP A 528 -34.78 -7.58 -19.04
N VAL A 529 -34.86 -6.44 -18.37
CA VAL A 529 -35.75 -6.18 -17.23
C VAL A 529 -37.05 -5.47 -17.63
N SER A 530 -37.29 -5.30 -18.93
CA SER A 530 -38.45 -4.54 -19.44
C SER A 530 -39.80 -5.25 -19.24
N GLN A 531 -39.79 -6.58 -19.13
CA GLN A 531 -41.00 -7.41 -19.00
C GLN A 531 -41.14 -8.05 -17.61
N THR A 532 -40.34 -7.63 -16.64
CA THR A 532 -40.31 -8.29 -15.34
C THR A 532 -41.50 -7.84 -14.48
N GLN A 533 -42.52 -8.69 -14.37
CA GLN A 533 -43.38 -8.69 -13.19
C GLN A 533 -42.56 -9.28 -12.04
N TYR A 534 -42.04 -8.39 -11.20
CA TYR A 534 -41.44 -8.78 -9.93
C TYR A 534 -42.57 -9.27 -9.02
N LEU A 535 -42.70 -10.57 -8.77
CA LEU A 535 -43.65 -11.07 -7.77
C LEU A 535 -43.14 -10.74 -6.36
N ASP A 536 -44.06 -10.32 -5.48
CA ASP A 536 -43.78 -9.93 -4.10
C ASP A 536 -43.25 -11.11 -3.27
N LEU A 537 -41.99 -11.05 -2.84
CA LEU A 537 -41.45 -11.93 -1.80
C LEU A 537 -41.67 -11.30 -0.43
N TRP A 538 -42.62 -11.79 0.37
CA TRP A 538 -42.83 -11.28 1.72
C TRP A 538 -41.84 -11.91 2.72
N LEU A 539 -41.00 -11.08 3.36
CA LEU A 539 -40.23 -11.45 4.55
C LEU A 539 -41.07 -11.21 5.80
N THR A 540 -41.45 -12.26 6.53
CA THR A 540 -41.90 -12.14 7.93
C THR A 540 -40.79 -12.55 8.87
N ASP A 541 -40.69 -11.83 9.99
CA ASP A 541 -39.65 -11.89 11.03
C ASP A 541 -38.94 -13.23 11.27
N ALA A 542 -37.64 -13.09 11.54
CA ALA A 542 -36.61 -14.13 11.70
C ALA A 542 -36.76 -15.10 12.89
N THR A 543 -37.98 -15.46 13.29
CA THR A 543 -38.21 -16.39 14.40
C THR A 543 -39.20 -17.52 14.11
N ASP A 544 -39.93 -17.51 13.00
CA ASP A 544 -40.86 -18.59 12.68
C ASP A 544 -40.69 -19.15 11.26
N SER A 545 -40.66 -20.48 11.20
CA SER A 545 -40.13 -21.29 10.09
C SER A 545 -41.14 -21.55 8.97
N LYS A 546 -42.02 -20.58 8.69
CA LYS A 546 -43.06 -20.71 7.66
C LYS A 546 -43.09 -19.51 6.73
N ILE A 547 -42.26 -19.59 5.69
CA ILE A 547 -42.30 -18.71 4.52
C ILE A 547 -43.29 -19.29 3.52
N GLY A 548 -44.33 -18.54 3.17
CA GLY A 548 -45.15 -18.81 1.98
C GLY A 548 -44.46 -18.21 0.77
N ILE A 549 -43.97 -19.06 -0.14
CA ILE A 549 -43.30 -18.66 -1.37
C ILE A 549 -44.33 -18.70 -2.49
N ASP A 550 -44.65 -17.55 -3.10
CA ASP A 550 -45.33 -17.53 -4.40
C ASP A 550 -44.32 -17.89 -5.49
N THR A 551 -44.67 -18.83 -6.36
CA THR A 551 -43.72 -19.67 -7.13
C THR A 551 -43.41 -19.18 -8.55
N ASP A 552 -43.87 -17.99 -8.93
CA ASP A 552 -43.61 -17.43 -10.28
C ASP A 552 -42.39 -16.49 -10.28
N TYR A 553 -41.22 -17.07 -10.58
CA TYR A 553 -39.94 -16.37 -10.66
C TYR A 553 -39.81 -15.54 -11.94
N SER A 554 -39.16 -14.38 -11.82
CA SER A 554 -38.76 -13.55 -12.95
C SER A 554 -37.73 -14.26 -13.84
N ASN A 555 -38.18 -14.73 -15.01
CA ASN A 555 -37.35 -15.39 -16.01
C ASN A 555 -36.61 -14.34 -16.86
N VAL A 556 -35.76 -13.52 -16.23
CA VAL A 556 -35.08 -12.39 -16.88
C VAL A 556 -34.08 -12.93 -17.92
N PRO A 557 -34.30 -12.68 -19.23
CA PRO A 557 -33.38 -13.15 -20.26
C PRO A 557 -32.04 -12.43 -20.13
N VAL A 558 -30.95 -13.20 -20.10
CA VAL A 558 -29.59 -12.68 -20.03
C VAL A 558 -28.86 -12.98 -21.34
N LYS A 559 -28.10 -12.01 -21.86
CA LYS A 559 -27.44 -12.08 -23.16
C LYS A 559 -26.00 -11.58 -23.09
N GLN A 560 -25.06 -12.33 -23.69
CA GLN A 560 -23.67 -11.89 -23.85
C GLN A 560 -23.57 -10.93 -25.03
N ILE A 561 -23.10 -9.71 -24.79
CA ILE A 561 -22.95 -8.70 -25.86
C ILE A 561 -21.50 -8.49 -26.30
N THR A 562 -20.52 -9.02 -25.56
CA THR A 562 -19.10 -9.02 -25.92
C THR A 562 -18.50 -10.42 -25.87
N GLN A 563 -17.66 -10.74 -26.85
CA GLN A 563 -16.88 -11.98 -26.92
C GLN A 563 -15.39 -11.63 -27.08
N PHE A 564 -14.82 -11.04 -26.03
CA PHE A 564 -13.43 -10.58 -26.06
C PHE A 564 -12.45 -11.70 -25.72
N ALA A 565 -11.31 -11.70 -26.42
CA ALA A 565 -10.18 -12.55 -26.05
C ALA A 565 -9.49 -12.05 -24.76
N ASN A 566 -9.65 -10.77 -24.45
CA ASN A 566 -9.18 -10.14 -23.24
C ASN A 566 -10.35 -9.83 -22.29
N ALA A 567 -10.09 -9.30 -21.10
CA ALA A 567 -11.15 -9.03 -20.12
C ALA A 567 -11.76 -7.62 -20.29
N ALA A 568 -13.07 -7.51 -20.10
CA ALA A 568 -13.82 -6.26 -20.00
C ALA A 568 -14.62 -6.20 -18.70
N PHE A 569 -14.72 -5.01 -18.12
CA PHE A 569 -15.40 -4.76 -16.84
C PHE A 569 -15.85 -3.30 -16.74
N ASP A 570 -16.68 -3.02 -15.72
CA ASP A 570 -17.20 -1.68 -15.42
C ASP A 570 -17.96 -1.04 -16.61
N PRO A 571 -19.04 -1.68 -17.12
CA PRO A 571 -19.85 -1.08 -18.17
C PRO A 571 -20.55 0.19 -17.66
N GLU A 572 -20.70 1.15 -18.56
CA GLU A 572 -21.34 2.45 -18.34
C GLU A 572 -22.04 2.90 -19.64
N TRP A 573 -23.33 3.23 -19.54
CA TRP A 573 -24.15 3.62 -20.70
C TRP A 573 -23.83 5.04 -21.17
N MET A 574 -23.63 5.19 -22.48
CA MET A 574 -23.44 6.46 -23.17
C MET A 574 -24.68 6.78 -24.03
N GLY A 575 -25.82 7.01 -23.37
CA GLY A 575 -27.11 7.03 -24.05
C GLY A 575 -27.69 5.62 -24.22
N ASP A 576 -28.65 5.46 -25.14
CA ASP A 576 -29.45 4.22 -25.25
C ASP A 576 -28.79 3.10 -26.09
N ASP A 577 -27.79 3.42 -26.92
CA ASP A 577 -27.24 2.49 -27.93
C ASP A 577 -25.69 2.42 -27.92
N GLU A 578 -25.05 2.96 -26.90
CA GLU A 578 -23.60 3.00 -26.77
C GLU A 578 -23.18 2.67 -25.33
N LEU A 579 -22.06 1.96 -25.18
CA LEU A 579 -21.45 1.62 -23.89
C LEU A 579 -19.98 2.04 -23.88
N CYS A 580 -19.53 2.59 -22.76
CA CYS A 580 -18.12 2.61 -22.41
C CYS A 580 -17.81 1.64 -21.29
N PHE A 581 -16.57 1.16 -21.24
CA PHE A 581 -16.14 0.13 -20.30
C PHE A 581 -14.61 0.13 -20.20
N THR A 582 -14.10 -0.47 -19.14
CA THR A 582 -12.66 -0.73 -19.00
C THR A 582 -12.31 -2.09 -19.56
N VAL A 583 -11.14 -2.20 -20.18
CA VAL A 583 -10.55 -3.47 -20.62
C VAL A 583 -9.14 -3.62 -20.10
N PHE A 584 -8.74 -4.85 -19.81
CA PHE A 584 -7.34 -5.20 -19.60
C PHE A 584 -6.75 -5.71 -20.93
N GLU A 585 -5.78 -5.01 -21.50
CA GLU A 585 -5.13 -5.43 -22.76
C GLU A 585 -3.70 -4.91 -22.82
N GLY A 586 -2.73 -5.81 -23.03
CA GLY A 586 -1.31 -5.49 -23.14
C GLY A 586 -0.73 -4.91 -21.84
N SER A 587 -1.07 -5.52 -20.70
CA SER A 587 -0.67 -5.07 -19.35
C SER A 587 -1.15 -3.66 -18.98
N ARG A 588 -2.29 -3.22 -19.55
CA ARG A 588 -2.87 -1.88 -19.32
C ARG A 588 -4.37 -1.96 -19.11
N PHE A 589 -4.88 -1.03 -18.30
CA PHE A 589 -6.31 -0.81 -18.12
C PHE A 589 -6.73 0.39 -18.97
N GLN A 590 -7.46 0.10 -20.05
CA GLN A 590 -7.86 1.07 -21.07
C GLN A 590 -9.37 1.30 -21.00
N ILE A 591 -9.84 2.52 -21.27
CA ILE A 591 -11.27 2.81 -21.40
C ILE A 591 -11.62 2.84 -22.87
N ARG A 592 -12.62 2.06 -23.26
CA ARG A 592 -13.07 1.89 -24.64
C ARG A 592 -14.57 2.13 -24.76
N LYS A 593 -15.01 2.42 -25.98
CA LYS A 593 -16.42 2.64 -26.37
C LYS A 593 -16.82 1.62 -27.43
N MET A 594 -18.04 1.12 -27.31
CA MET A 594 -18.71 0.29 -28.31
C MET A 594 -20.07 0.89 -28.65
N ASP A 595 -20.40 0.93 -29.93
CA ASP A 595 -21.63 1.50 -30.47
C ASP A 595 -22.57 0.37 -30.92
N LYS A 596 -23.83 0.68 -31.27
CA LYS A 596 -24.84 -0.26 -31.79
C LYS A 596 -25.13 -1.41 -30.81
N ILE A 597 -25.27 -1.07 -29.54
CA ILE A 597 -25.53 -2.05 -28.47
C ILE A 597 -26.86 -2.75 -28.67
N GLN A 598 -27.90 -2.06 -29.16
CA GLN A 598 -29.21 -2.66 -29.42
C GLN A 598 -29.13 -3.75 -30.50
N GLU A 599 -28.42 -3.50 -31.61
CA GLU A 599 -28.18 -4.49 -32.67
C GLU A 599 -27.53 -5.76 -32.09
N LYS A 600 -26.54 -5.58 -31.20
CA LYS A 600 -25.86 -6.69 -30.51
C LYS A 600 -26.77 -7.43 -29.53
N ILE A 601 -27.62 -6.74 -28.78
CA ILE A 601 -28.61 -7.36 -27.90
C ILE A 601 -29.60 -8.19 -28.73
N ASP A 602 -30.03 -7.69 -29.88
CA ASP A 602 -30.99 -8.36 -30.75
C ASP A 602 -30.37 -9.62 -31.40
N GLU A 603 -29.09 -9.57 -31.79
CA GLU A 603 -28.34 -10.70 -32.34
C GLU A 603 -27.93 -11.74 -31.28
N ALA A 604 -27.74 -11.30 -30.04
CA ALA A 604 -27.27 -12.17 -28.96
C ALA A 604 -28.33 -13.21 -28.56
N LYS A 605 -27.88 -14.45 -28.43
CA LYS A 605 -28.73 -15.55 -27.98
C LYS A 605 -29.02 -15.40 -26.48
N PRO A 606 -30.29 -15.49 -26.05
CA PRO A 606 -30.61 -15.52 -24.64
C PRO A 606 -30.07 -16.82 -24.03
N GLU A 607 -29.38 -16.68 -22.91
CA GLU A 607 -29.00 -17.79 -22.07
C GLU A 607 -30.09 -18.00 -21.02
N THR A 608 -30.56 -19.24 -20.90
CA THR A 608 -31.50 -19.61 -19.83
C THR A 608 -30.75 -19.60 -18.51
N VAL A 609 -31.13 -18.69 -17.61
CA VAL A 609 -30.65 -18.65 -16.23
C VAL A 609 -30.98 -19.98 -15.56
N ASP A 610 -30.02 -20.56 -14.84
CA ASP A 610 -30.28 -21.75 -14.03
C ASP A 610 -31.44 -21.46 -13.06
N LYS A 611 -32.40 -22.38 -13.01
CA LYS A 611 -33.52 -22.23 -12.06
C LYS A 611 -32.95 -22.24 -10.65
N PRO A 612 -33.27 -21.25 -9.80
CA PRO A 612 -32.82 -21.28 -8.42
C PRO A 612 -33.27 -22.59 -7.77
N ILE A 613 -32.33 -23.32 -7.18
CA ILE A 613 -32.66 -24.41 -6.27
C ILE A 613 -33.21 -23.72 -5.02
N LEU A 614 -34.54 -23.65 -4.91
CA LEU A 614 -35.22 -23.13 -3.74
C LEU A 614 -35.14 -24.17 -2.62
N SER A 615 -33.93 -24.42 -2.15
CA SER A 615 -33.79 -24.96 -0.81
C SER A 615 -34.24 -23.86 0.15
N GLN A 616 -34.96 -24.23 1.22
CA GLN A 616 -35.43 -23.31 2.25
C GLN A 616 -34.30 -22.65 3.06
N HIS A 617 -33.06 -22.71 2.59
CA HIS A 617 -31.87 -22.28 3.31
C HIS A 617 -31.00 -21.45 2.38
N TYR A 618 -31.12 -20.13 2.50
CA TYR A 618 -30.04 -19.23 2.11
C TYR A 618 -28.73 -19.74 2.72
N TRP A 619 -27.62 -19.65 1.97
CA TRP A 619 -26.34 -20.09 2.51
C TRP A 619 -25.99 -19.25 3.74
N LYS A 620 -25.35 -19.87 4.73
CA LYS A 620 -24.85 -19.20 5.92
C LYS A 620 -23.42 -19.66 6.18
N PRO A 621 -22.51 -18.74 6.52
CA PRO A 621 -21.15 -19.12 6.88
C PRO A 621 -21.16 -19.97 8.14
N GLY A 622 -20.23 -20.93 8.21
CA GLY A 622 -19.97 -21.64 9.44
C GLY A 622 -19.46 -20.68 10.52
N SER A 623 -19.86 -20.94 11.77
CA SER A 623 -19.38 -20.20 12.94
C SER A 623 -19.10 -21.17 14.08
N LEU A 624 -18.10 -20.87 14.92
CA LEU A 624 -17.81 -21.64 16.11
C LEU A 624 -18.81 -21.32 17.23
N GLY A 625 -19.94 -22.03 17.28
CA GLY A 625 -20.82 -22.08 18.46
C GLY A 625 -20.39 -23.14 19.47
N GLY A 626 -20.43 -22.83 20.78
CA GLY A 626 -20.31 -23.83 21.87
C GLY A 626 -18.90 -24.37 22.18
N GLN A 627 -18.79 -25.68 22.46
CA GLN A 627 -17.66 -26.40 23.11
C GLN A 627 -16.27 -26.30 22.45
N LYS A 628 -16.15 -25.70 21.25
CA LYS A 628 -14.87 -25.51 20.54
C LYS A 628 -14.14 -24.20 20.90
N VAL A 629 -14.82 -23.25 21.53
CA VAL A 629 -14.19 -22.06 22.10
C VAL A 629 -13.60 -22.40 23.45
N LEU A 630 -12.27 -22.37 23.57
CA LEU A 630 -11.59 -22.68 24.83
C LEU A 630 -11.72 -21.52 25.83
N ALA A 631 -11.61 -20.28 25.36
CA ALA A 631 -11.76 -19.07 26.18
C ALA A 631 -11.97 -17.80 25.34
N LYS A 632 -12.65 -16.81 25.92
CA LYS A 632 -12.65 -15.41 25.48
C LYS A 632 -12.06 -14.54 26.59
N LEU A 633 -10.96 -13.85 26.31
CA LEU A 633 -10.18 -13.11 27.31
C LEU A 633 -9.96 -11.66 26.87
N LYS A 634 -9.74 -10.75 27.81
CA LYS A 634 -9.20 -9.42 27.50
C LYS A 634 -7.73 -9.55 27.16
N TYR A 635 -7.25 -8.85 26.12
CA TYR A 635 -5.84 -8.85 25.80
C TYR A 635 -5.04 -8.10 26.87
N GLU A 636 -3.98 -8.75 27.36
CA GLU A 636 -2.94 -8.15 28.18
C GLU A 636 -1.62 -8.21 27.40
N LYS A 637 -0.80 -7.16 27.54
CA LYS A 637 0.42 -7.01 26.74
C LYS A 637 1.41 -8.12 27.07
N ASP A 638 1.62 -8.99 26.09
CA ASP A 638 2.60 -10.07 26.13
C ASP A 638 3.82 -9.71 25.27
N TYR A 639 5.00 -9.68 25.89
CA TYR A 639 6.23 -9.17 25.28
C TYR A 639 7.20 -10.31 24.98
N ASP A 640 7.75 -10.32 23.77
CA ASP A 640 8.77 -11.27 23.36
C ASP A 640 9.93 -10.55 22.67
N MET A 641 11.12 -11.16 22.67
CA MET A 641 12.32 -10.62 22.06
C MET A 641 12.31 -10.85 20.55
N ASP A 642 12.25 -9.77 19.78
CA ASP A 642 12.17 -9.84 18.32
C ASP A 642 13.55 -9.88 17.68
N ILE A 643 14.47 -9.07 18.20
CA ILE A 643 15.78 -8.88 17.60
C ILE A 643 16.84 -8.91 18.70
N ALA A 644 17.88 -9.70 18.47
CA ALA A 644 19.13 -9.65 19.21
C ALA A 644 20.29 -9.58 18.21
N GLN A 645 20.83 -8.39 18.01
CA GLN A 645 21.92 -8.17 17.06
C GLN A 645 23.17 -7.72 17.80
N THR A 646 24.33 -8.25 17.40
CA THR A 646 25.63 -7.75 17.87
C THR A 646 26.44 -7.23 16.70
N GLN A 647 27.27 -6.22 16.94
CA GLN A 647 28.19 -5.70 15.95
C GLN A 647 29.54 -5.40 16.61
N VAL A 648 30.61 -5.72 15.90
CA VAL A 648 31.97 -5.27 16.21
C VAL A 648 32.49 -4.50 15.01
N ASN A 649 33.02 -3.31 15.25
CA ASN A 649 33.63 -2.47 14.23
C ASN A 649 35.09 -2.16 14.59
N GLN A 650 35.90 -1.89 13.56
CA GLN A 650 37.27 -1.43 13.71
C GLN A 650 37.41 -0.09 12.99
N ASP A 651 37.71 0.97 13.72
CA ASP A 651 37.99 2.28 13.15
C ASP A 651 39.49 2.64 13.22
N PRO A 652 40.08 3.24 12.17
CA PRO A 652 41.47 3.69 12.20
C PRO A 652 41.78 4.79 13.23
N ILE A 653 40.79 5.56 13.69
CA ILE A 653 40.95 6.68 14.65
C ILE A 653 40.46 6.28 16.05
N TRP A 654 39.29 5.67 16.12
CA TRP A 654 38.57 5.33 17.35
C TRP A 654 38.87 3.91 17.86
N GLY A 655 39.49 3.04 17.05
CA GLY A 655 39.82 1.67 17.43
C GLY A 655 38.64 0.71 17.31
N THR A 656 38.72 -0.41 18.05
CA THR A 656 37.65 -1.41 18.08
C THR A 656 36.48 -0.90 18.92
N ASN A 657 35.25 -0.94 18.40
CA ASN A 657 34.05 -0.81 19.22
C ASN A 657 33.15 -2.02 19.00
N GLY A 658 32.38 -2.37 20.01
CA GLY A 658 31.47 -3.51 19.93
C GLY A 658 30.22 -3.29 20.75
N GLY A 659 29.09 -3.83 20.31
CA GLY A 659 27.82 -3.66 21.01
C GLY A 659 26.78 -4.68 20.65
N ALA A 660 25.69 -4.64 21.41
CA ALA A 660 24.48 -5.40 21.21
C ALA A 660 23.28 -4.45 21.18
N LEU A 661 22.32 -4.75 20.32
CA LEU A 661 21.00 -4.17 20.34
C LEU A 661 19.97 -5.29 20.54
N LEU A 662 19.11 -5.09 21.51
CA LEU A 662 17.96 -5.95 21.77
C LEU A 662 16.68 -5.16 21.55
N ALA A 663 15.70 -5.76 20.89
CA ALA A 663 14.37 -5.20 20.73
C ALA A 663 13.31 -6.19 21.23
N PHE A 664 12.34 -5.69 22.00
CA PHE A 664 11.21 -6.46 22.50
C PHE A 664 9.92 -5.72 22.17
N THR A 665 8.99 -6.35 21.47
CA THR A 665 7.66 -5.78 21.22
C THR A 665 6.56 -6.66 21.79
N ASP A 666 5.42 -6.04 22.09
CA ASP A 666 4.19 -6.79 22.33
C ASP A 666 3.67 -7.45 21.05
N LEU A 667 2.71 -8.37 21.20
CA LEU A 667 2.12 -9.11 20.08
C LEU A 667 1.44 -8.22 19.04
N LEU A 668 0.95 -7.03 19.41
CA LEU A 668 0.32 -6.10 18.46
C LEU A 668 1.30 -5.06 17.90
N GLY A 669 2.56 -5.04 18.37
CA GLY A 669 3.58 -4.06 17.99
C GLY A 669 3.33 -2.65 18.53
N ASN A 670 2.39 -2.48 19.45
CA ASN A 670 1.98 -1.22 20.05
C ASN A 670 2.98 -0.70 21.09
N ASP A 671 3.67 -1.56 21.80
CA ASP A 671 4.72 -1.19 22.76
C ASP A 671 6.03 -1.87 22.39
N GLN A 672 7.09 -1.08 22.28
CA GLN A 672 8.41 -1.53 21.83
C GLN A 672 9.47 -1.07 22.82
N TYR A 673 10.33 -1.98 23.26
CA TYR A 673 11.50 -1.70 24.09
C TYR A 673 12.76 -1.92 23.28
N TYR A 674 13.66 -0.95 23.33
CA TYR A 674 14.99 -1.04 22.73
C TYR A 674 16.05 -0.93 23.82
N ILE A 675 16.98 -1.88 23.83
CA ILE A 675 18.13 -1.91 24.72
C ILE A 675 19.38 -1.89 23.85
N LEU A 676 20.10 -0.78 23.87
CA LEU A 676 21.40 -0.64 23.25
C LEU A 676 22.47 -0.79 24.32
N LEU A 677 23.44 -1.68 24.08
CA LEU A 677 24.64 -1.86 24.88
C LEU A 677 25.83 -1.68 23.94
N TYR A 678 26.78 -0.79 24.24
CA TYR A 678 27.99 -0.70 23.42
C TYR A 678 29.21 -0.29 24.23
N ASN A 679 30.38 -0.71 23.75
CA ASN A 679 31.65 -0.46 24.37
C ASN A 679 32.65 0.07 23.33
N ASN A 680 33.34 1.15 23.69
CA ASN A 680 34.32 1.84 22.86
C ASN A 680 35.69 1.95 23.58
N ALA A 681 36.01 0.97 24.43
CA ALA A 681 37.28 0.93 25.14
C ALA A 681 38.45 0.62 24.19
N GLN A 682 39.51 1.40 24.30
CA GLN A 682 40.78 1.15 23.58
C GLN A 682 41.77 0.34 24.41
N SER A 683 41.53 0.23 25.72
CA SER A 683 42.39 -0.45 26.68
C SER A 683 41.57 -1.28 27.66
N ARG A 684 42.19 -2.29 28.27
CA ARG A 684 41.54 -3.11 29.30
C ARG A 684 41.17 -2.30 30.55
N SER A 685 41.97 -1.28 30.90
CA SER A 685 41.74 -0.42 32.06
C SER A 685 40.51 0.48 31.90
N ASP A 686 40.15 0.83 30.66
CA ASP A 686 39.02 1.74 30.38
C ASP A 686 37.71 1.00 30.08
N PHE A 687 37.69 -0.32 30.14
CA PHE A 687 36.55 -1.15 29.73
C PHE A 687 35.25 -0.74 30.41
N LEU A 688 35.23 -0.66 31.74
CA LEU A 688 34.03 -0.29 32.50
C LEU A 688 33.65 1.17 32.33
N ARG A 689 34.62 2.07 32.16
CA ARG A 689 34.37 3.51 31.96
C ARG A 689 33.73 3.79 30.59
N SER A 690 34.12 3.00 29.59
CA SER A 690 33.68 3.06 28.20
C SER A 690 32.49 2.15 27.91
N MET A 691 31.82 1.63 28.95
CA MET A 691 30.54 0.95 28.84
C MET A 691 29.42 1.98 28.65
N ASN A 692 28.62 1.77 27.62
CA ASN A 692 27.49 2.61 27.28
C ASN A 692 26.23 1.77 27.23
N PHE A 693 25.13 2.38 27.64
CA PHE A 693 23.83 1.75 27.54
C PHE A 693 22.76 2.78 27.22
N ALA A 694 21.70 2.36 26.55
CA ALA A 694 20.46 3.09 26.44
C ALA A 694 19.29 2.12 26.48
N VAL A 695 18.27 2.47 27.24
CA VAL A 695 17.00 1.75 27.28
C VAL A 695 15.92 2.74 26.89
N SER A 696 15.09 2.38 25.93
CA SER A 696 13.96 3.22 25.52
C SER A 696 12.72 2.38 25.34
N LYS A 697 11.58 2.99 25.65
CA LYS A 697 10.24 2.47 25.39
C LYS A 697 9.55 3.41 24.40
N VAL A 698 8.96 2.84 23.36
CA VAL A 698 8.11 3.52 22.39
C VAL A 698 6.71 2.93 22.49
N SER A 699 5.69 3.79 22.55
CA SER A 699 4.28 3.41 22.62
C SER A 699 3.52 4.06 21.46
N LEU A 700 2.96 3.20 20.61
CA LEU A 700 2.33 3.51 19.32
C LEU A 700 0.84 3.11 19.26
N GLY A 701 0.32 2.46 20.31
CA GLY A 701 -1.05 1.92 20.30
C GLY A 701 -2.18 2.94 20.43
N LYS A 702 -1.88 4.24 20.42
CA LYS A 702 -2.86 5.34 20.56
C LYS A 702 -2.54 6.45 19.58
N ARG A 703 -3.50 7.35 19.35
CA ARG A 703 -3.31 8.53 18.49
C ARG A 703 -2.10 9.37 18.88
N THR A 704 -1.84 9.51 20.19
CA THR A 704 -0.66 10.21 20.69
C THR A 704 0.46 9.22 20.95
N ASN A 705 1.44 9.20 20.05
CA ASN A 705 2.64 8.40 20.20
C ASN A 705 3.54 9.05 21.24
N HIS A 706 4.21 8.22 22.05
CA HIS A 706 5.19 8.73 22.98
C HIS A 706 6.34 7.75 23.15
N ALA A 707 7.51 8.30 23.44
CA ALA A 707 8.71 7.54 23.72
C ALA A 707 9.42 8.13 24.93
N PHE A 708 10.01 7.28 25.75
CA PHE A 708 10.91 7.72 26.82
C PHE A 708 12.06 6.75 26.96
N GLY A 709 13.15 7.21 27.54
CA GLY A 709 14.28 6.34 27.79
C GLY A 709 15.35 6.98 28.65
N PHE A 710 16.32 6.17 29.02
CA PHE A 710 17.48 6.56 29.79
C PHE A 710 18.73 6.09 29.07
N PHE A 711 19.81 6.85 29.20
CA PHE A 711 21.06 6.54 28.54
C PHE A 711 22.26 6.95 29.37
N ARG A 712 23.37 6.27 29.13
CA ARG A 712 24.71 6.66 29.49
C ARG A 712 25.61 6.49 28.27
N TYR A 713 26.19 7.61 27.83
CA TYR A 713 27.16 7.67 26.75
C TYR A 713 28.46 8.28 27.27
N SER A 714 29.57 7.61 27.00
CA SER A 714 30.91 7.89 27.47
C SER A 714 31.86 7.59 26.33
N GLY A 715 32.72 8.54 26.00
CA GLY A 715 33.67 8.33 24.92
C GLY A 715 34.36 9.59 24.48
N ARG A 716 35.23 9.41 23.49
CA ARG A 716 35.84 10.52 22.76
C ARG A 716 34.99 10.89 21.57
N PHE A 717 34.81 12.18 21.37
CA PHE A 717 34.06 12.81 20.30
C PHE A 717 34.93 13.85 19.60
N PHE A 718 34.51 14.28 18.42
CA PHE A 718 35.15 15.33 17.67
C PHE A 718 34.10 16.31 17.17
N ASN A 719 34.36 17.62 17.30
CA ASN A 719 33.61 18.64 16.59
C ASN A 719 34.55 19.78 16.15
N TYR A 720 34.14 20.59 15.16
CA TYR A 720 35.00 21.63 14.60
C TYR A 720 35.21 22.85 15.50
N LYS A 721 34.43 22.99 16.57
CA LYS A 721 34.52 24.09 17.55
C LYS A 721 35.50 23.74 18.68
N ASP A 722 35.47 22.51 19.15
CA ASP A 722 36.18 22.02 20.34
C ASP A 722 37.29 20.99 20.01
N ASP A 723 37.46 20.62 18.74
CA ASP A 723 38.35 19.54 18.30
C ASP A 723 37.99 18.20 18.98
N PHE A 724 38.97 17.38 19.35
CA PHE A 724 38.79 16.14 20.12
C PHE A 724 38.52 16.43 21.60
N PHE A 725 37.41 15.91 22.10
CA PHE A 725 37.01 16.00 23.50
C PHE A 725 36.48 14.67 24.03
N TYR A 726 36.64 14.43 25.33
CA TYR A 726 36.00 13.32 26.01
C TYR A 726 34.71 13.81 26.68
N GLU A 727 33.62 13.06 26.58
CA GLU A 727 32.38 13.43 27.27
C GLU A 727 31.71 12.20 27.89
N ASP A 728 31.44 12.32 29.19
CA ASP A 728 30.58 11.43 29.97
C ASP A 728 29.20 12.09 30.10
N ARG A 729 28.19 11.54 29.43
CA ARG A 729 26.80 12.01 29.48
C ARG A 729 25.88 10.92 30.00
N ALA A 730 25.02 11.26 30.95
CA ALA A 730 23.99 10.36 31.45
C ALA A 730 22.70 11.13 31.68
N GLY A 731 21.57 10.56 31.26
CA GLY A 731 20.30 11.29 31.31
C GLY A 731 19.11 10.46 30.86
N GLY A 732 17.99 11.13 30.69
CA GLY A 732 16.78 10.57 30.13
C GLY A 732 16.09 11.55 29.18
N PHE A 733 15.26 10.99 28.32
CA PHE A 733 14.48 11.74 27.36
C PHE A 733 13.02 11.33 27.40
N PHE A 734 12.17 12.24 26.95
CA PHE A 734 10.75 12.00 26.71
C PHE A 734 10.32 12.75 25.45
N THR A 735 9.58 12.06 24.59
CA THR A 735 9.09 12.59 23.32
C THR A 735 7.62 12.25 23.17
N ILE A 736 6.84 13.20 22.70
CA ILE A 736 5.44 13.05 22.29
C ILE A 736 5.34 13.43 20.81
N SER A 737 4.63 12.61 20.04
CA SER A 737 4.32 12.87 18.63
C SER A 737 2.81 12.74 18.43
N TYR A 738 2.16 13.85 18.04
CA TYR A 738 0.74 13.93 17.74
C TYR A 738 0.54 14.10 16.22
N PRO A 739 0.25 13.01 15.49
CA PRO A 739 -0.15 13.08 14.09
C PRO A 739 -1.57 13.65 13.95
N PHE A 740 -1.68 14.77 13.22
CA PHE A 740 -2.99 15.32 12.82
C PHE A 740 -3.61 14.51 11.69
N SER A 741 -2.78 14.07 10.75
CA SER A 741 -3.14 13.26 9.58
C SER A 741 -1.94 12.43 9.11
N HIS A 742 -2.12 11.67 8.04
CA HIS A 742 -1.02 10.95 7.39
C HIS A 742 0.15 11.84 6.97
N PHE A 743 -0.07 13.14 6.73
CA PHE A 743 0.96 14.04 6.20
C PHE A 743 1.49 15.07 7.19
N LYS A 744 0.87 15.27 8.35
CA LYS A 744 1.21 16.38 9.25
C LYS A 744 1.19 15.95 10.72
N ARG A 745 2.22 16.33 11.47
CA ARG A 745 2.32 16.05 12.91
C ARG A 745 2.95 17.19 13.69
N PHE A 746 2.64 17.21 14.97
CA PHE A 746 3.31 18.02 15.99
C PHE A 746 4.17 17.11 16.86
N GLU A 747 5.39 17.52 17.17
CA GLU A 747 6.27 16.80 18.09
C GLU A 747 6.75 17.72 19.22
N PHE A 748 6.83 17.14 20.41
CA PHE A 748 7.52 17.72 21.55
C PHE A 748 8.57 16.72 22.02
N SER A 749 9.81 17.17 22.23
CA SER A 749 10.84 16.36 22.88
C SER A 749 11.53 17.13 23.98
N THR A 750 11.83 16.43 25.06
CA THR A 750 12.62 16.93 26.19
C THR A 750 13.72 15.93 26.52
N ASN A 751 14.92 16.43 26.79
CA ASN A 751 16.05 15.65 27.22
C ASN A 751 16.67 16.32 28.45
N LEU A 752 16.84 15.57 29.53
CA LEU A 752 17.54 15.99 30.73
C LEU A 752 18.77 15.11 30.92
N SER A 753 19.96 15.72 30.84
CA SER A 753 21.21 14.96 30.93
C SER A 753 22.30 15.71 31.69
N TYR A 754 22.96 14.99 32.58
CA TYR A 754 24.24 15.40 33.13
C TYR A 754 25.34 15.18 32.08
N SER A 755 26.24 16.14 31.95
CA SER A 755 27.26 16.16 30.90
C SER A 755 28.58 16.66 31.48
N ASP A 756 29.55 15.77 31.55
CA ASP A 756 30.92 16.02 31.98
C ASP A 756 31.83 15.99 30.75
N LYS A 757 32.20 17.17 30.27
CA LYS A 757 32.91 17.36 29.00
C LYS A 757 34.33 17.86 29.28
N ASP A 758 35.31 17.09 28.84
CA ASP A 758 36.73 17.37 28.97
C ASP A 758 37.31 17.63 27.58
N VAL A 759 37.64 18.89 27.28
CA VAL A 759 38.17 19.31 25.98
C VAL A 759 39.69 19.44 26.12
N THR A 760 40.43 18.80 25.22
CA THR A 760 41.89 18.77 25.29
C THR A 760 42.47 20.19 25.22
N GLY A 761 43.11 20.65 26.31
CA GLY A 761 43.73 21.98 26.38
C GLY A 761 42.78 23.13 26.77
N LEU A 762 41.53 22.85 27.16
CA LEU A 762 40.58 23.81 27.72
C LEU A 762 40.05 23.32 29.08
N ASP A 763 39.29 24.16 29.77
CA ASP A 763 38.67 23.81 31.05
C ASP A 763 37.57 22.74 30.89
N ARG A 764 37.58 21.77 31.81
CA ARG A 764 36.55 20.74 31.92
C ARG A 764 35.21 21.37 32.31
N ARG A 765 34.14 21.05 31.57
CA ARG A 765 32.81 21.62 31.73
C ARG A 765 31.79 20.60 32.24
N TYR A 766 31.24 20.89 33.41
CA TYR A 766 30.08 20.20 33.97
C TYR A 766 28.79 20.94 33.61
N ALA A 767 27.75 20.23 33.19
CA ALA A 767 26.45 20.82 32.89
C ALA A 767 25.31 19.85 33.21
N TRP A 768 24.18 20.39 33.69
CA TRP A 768 22.89 19.68 33.71
C TRP A 768 22.03 20.25 32.58
N LEU A 769 22.13 19.62 31.40
CA LEU A 769 21.49 20.10 30.19
C LEU A 769 20.02 19.67 30.16
N THR A 770 19.12 20.65 30.10
CA THR A 770 17.75 20.46 29.62
C THR A 770 17.67 20.94 28.17
N SER A 771 17.21 20.09 27.26
CA SER A 771 17.00 20.44 25.85
C SER A 771 15.56 20.14 25.50
N ASN A 772 14.77 21.17 25.22
CA ASN A 772 13.36 21.06 24.86
C ASN A 772 13.17 21.50 23.42
N PHE A 773 12.45 20.73 22.61
CA PHE A 773 12.14 21.05 21.23
C PHE A 773 10.66 20.87 20.95
N VAL A 774 10.12 21.80 20.17
CA VAL A 774 8.79 21.73 19.57
C VAL A 774 8.96 21.76 18.06
N SER A 775 8.37 20.80 17.35
CA SER A 775 8.48 20.68 15.90
C SER A 775 7.11 20.54 15.24
N LEU A 776 6.92 21.24 14.12
CA LEU A 776 5.80 21.02 13.21
C LEU A 776 6.35 20.43 11.91
N ILE A 777 5.94 19.19 11.60
CA ILE A 777 6.47 18.42 10.48
C ILE A 777 5.34 18.13 9.50
N HIS A 778 5.64 18.30 8.21
CA HIS A 778 4.76 17.92 7.12
C HIS A 778 5.54 17.26 5.99
N ASP A 779 4.98 16.21 5.40
CA ASP A 779 5.53 15.53 4.24
C ASP A 779 4.41 14.90 3.40
N ASN A 780 4.16 15.41 2.20
CA ASN A 780 3.30 14.75 1.20
C ASN A 780 4.06 14.42 -0.10
N SER A 781 5.38 14.26 0.00
CA SER A 781 6.25 14.07 -1.16
C SER A 781 6.06 12.70 -1.84
N ILE A 782 6.01 12.70 -3.18
CA ILE A 782 6.09 11.49 -4.01
C ILE A 782 7.54 11.21 -4.32
N TRP A 783 7.95 9.98 -4.11
CA TRP A 783 9.28 9.49 -4.42
C TRP A 783 9.33 8.78 -5.77
N SER A 784 10.41 8.99 -6.51
CA SER A 784 10.82 8.17 -7.65
C SER A 784 12.17 7.51 -7.32
N TYR A 785 12.69 6.68 -8.23
CA TYR A 785 13.94 5.95 -8.05
C TYR A 785 15.16 6.83 -7.72
N THR A 786 15.13 8.12 -8.02
CA THR A 786 16.27 9.06 -7.80
C THR A 786 15.95 10.19 -6.81
N GLY A 787 14.83 10.07 -6.08
CA GLY A 787 14.39 11.02 -5.06
C GLY A 787 12.99 11.61 -5.31
N PRO A 788 12.59 12.64 -4.54
CA PRO A 788 11.27 13.22 -4.62
C PRO A 788 11.01 13.94 -5.96
N VAL A 789 9.80 13.77 -6.50
CA VAL A 789 9.38 14.30 -7.80
C VAL A 789 8.18 15.24 -7.72
N GLU A 790 7.40 15.18 -6.66
CA GLU A 790 6.24 16.06 -6.45
C GLU A 790 5.95 16.19 -4.95
N GLY A 791 5.33 17.29 -4.52
CA GLY A 791 4.86 17.50 -3.16
C GLY A 791 5.69 18.50 -2.37
N THR A 792 5.45 18.58 -1.07
CA THR A 792 6.04 19.55 -0.15
C THR A 792 6.47 18.84 1.12
N ARG A 793 7.61 19.27 1.67
CA ARG A 793 8.12 18.82 2.96
C ARG A 793 8.48 20.05 3.76
N TYR A 794 8.11 20.13 5.03
CA TYR A 794 8.66 21.14 5.91
C TYR A 794 8.85 20.64 7.34
N ASN A 795 9.92 21.11 7.97
CA ASN A 795 10.18 20.93 9.37
C ASN A 795 10.47 22.30 9.98
N LEU A 796 9.59 22.71 10.89
CA LEU A 796 9.71 23.95 11.64
C LEU A 796 9.93 23.58 13.10
N SER A 797 11.16 23.72 13.59
CA SER A 797 11.52 23.38 14.97
C SER A 797 12.02 24.60 15.73
N VAL A 798 11.58 24.72 16.97
CA VAL A 798 12.14 25.66 17.94
C VAL A 798 12.54 24.87 19.17
N GLY A 799 13.74 25.13 19.69
CA GLY A 799 14.19 24.51 20.91
C GLY A 799 15.01 25.44 21.78
N ASN A 800 15.08 25.09 23.05
CA ASN A 800 15.94 25.73 24.03
C ASN A 800 16.80 24.67 24.70
N THR A 801 18.10 24.97 24.83
CA THR A 801 19.03 24.16 25.62
C THR A 801 19.65 25.02 26.71
N TYR A 802 19.47 24.62 27.97
CA TYR A 802 19.95 25.37 29.14
C TYR A 802 20.59 24.44 30.18
N ASP A 803 21.63 24.92 30.84
CA ASP A 803 22.26 24.28 32.00
C ASP A 803 21.62 24.76 33.30
N ILE A 804 20.77 23.92 33.89
CA ILE A 804 19.95 24.25 35.06
C ILE A 804 20.75 24.46 36.36
N ARG A 805 22.02 24.06 36.40
CA ARG A 805 22.81 24.09 37.64
C ARG A 805 23.97 25.08 37.59
N PHE A 806 24.76 25.06 36.51
CA PHE A 806 25.98 25.86 36.45
C PHE A 806 25.87 27.04 35.47
N SER A 807 24.78 27.13 34.70
CA SER A 807 24.57 28.15 33.67
C SER A 807 25.72 28.25 32.66
N ASN A 808 26.42 27.13 32.43
CA ASN A 808 27.54 27.06 31.47
C ASN A 808 27.04 27.08 30.03
N VAL A 809 25.88 26.46 29.77
CA VAL A 809 25.22 26.38 28.46
C VAL A 809 23.87 27.08 28.51
N ASN A 810 23.57 27.95 27.55
CA ASN A 810 22.23 28.49 27.36
C ASN A 810 22.06 29.02 25.94
N TYR A 811 21.29 28.33 25.09
CA TYR A 811 21.01 28.83 23.74
C TYR A 811 19.63 28.40 23.24
N TRP A 812 19.08 29.23 22.36
CA TRP A 812 17.91 28.90 21.55
C TRP A 812 18.35 28.35 20.20
N THR A 813 17.51 27.49 19.62
CA THR A 813 17.68 26.86 18.33
C THR A 813 16.42 27.06 17.52
N PHE A 814 16.54 27.66 16.34
CA PHE A 814 15.46 27.80 15.36
C PHE A 814 15.86 27.07 14.09
N LEU A 815 15.02 26.15 13.62
CA LEU A 815 15.26 25.36 12.43
C LEU A 815 14.05 25.44 11.51
N VAL A 816 14.30 25.81 10.27
CA VAL A 816 13.34 25.84 9.18
C VAL A 816 13.99 25.10 8.01
N ASP A 817 13.43 23.98 7.57
CA ASP A 817 13.78 23.33 6.28
C ASP A 817 12.48 23.10 5.52
N ILE A 818 12.32 23.79 4.39
CA ILE A 818 11.15 23.73 3.51
C ILE A 818 11.63 23.25 2.15
N ARG A 819 10.97 22.22 1.62
CA ARG A 819 11.26 21.63 0.31
C ARG A 819 10.00 21.56 -0.52
N LYS A 820 10.08 22.01 -1.77
CA LYS A 820 8.96 21.99 -2.71
C LYS A 820 9.40 21.33 -4.02
N TYR A 821 8.64 20.33 -4.44
CA TYR A 821 8.84 19.59 -5.67
C TYR A 821 7.62 19.83 -6.56
N VAL A 822 7.86 20.48 -7.70
CA VAL A 822 6.83 20.79 -8.69
C VAL A 822 7.11 19.96 -9.94
N ARG A 823 6.24 18.99 -10.19
CA ARG A 823 6.29 18.21 -11.41
C ARG A 823 5.75 19.04 -12.57
N LEU A 824 6.62 19.43 -13.49
CA LEU A 824 6.27 20.22 -14.68
C LEU A 824 5.74 19.32 -15.81
N MET A 825 6.29 18.11 -15.93
CA MET A 825 5.85 17.02 -16.81
C MET A 825 6.12 15.67 -16.11
N PRO A 826 5.55 14.53 -16.53
CA PRO A 826 5.77 13.23 -15.87
C PRO A 826 7.25 12.88 -15.62
N SER A 827 8.15 13.31 -16.49
CA SER A 827 9.60 13.09 -16.39
C SER A 827 10.41 14.33 -15.97
N LEU A 828 9.80 15.51 -15.87
CA LEU A 828 10.46 16.79 -15.59
C LEU A 828 10.00 17.36 -14.25
N THR A 829 10.93 17.55 -13.32
CA THR A 829 10.64 18.07 -11.96
C THR A 829 11.50 19.29 -11.67
N TYR A 830 10.88 20.34 -11.11
CA TYR A 830 11.58 21.44 -10.47
C TYR A 830 11.56 21.24 -8.95
N ALA A 831 12.73 21.09 -8.34
CA ALA A 831 12.91 20.92 -6.91
C ALA A 831 13.52 22.19 -6.31
N SER A 832 13.01 22.62 -5.17
CA SER A 832 13.53 23.74 -4.40
C SER A 832 13.64 23.38 -2.92
N ARG A 833 14.67 23.88 -2.26
CA ARG A 833 14.91 23.73 -0.82
C ARG A 833 15.30 25.08 -0.25
N TYR A 834 14.69 25.44 0.86
CA TYR A 834 15.01 26.62 1.67
C TYR A 834 15.31 26.14 3.08
N MET A 835 16.44 26.57 3.63
CA MET A 835 16.89 26.16 4.96
C MET A 835 17.42 27.36 5.73
N GLY A 836 16.91 27.55 6.95
CA GLY A 836 17.37 28.54 7.91
C GLY A 836 17.62 27.85 9.24
N LEU A 837 18.85 27.95 9.76
CA LEU A 837 19.24 27.37 11.05
C LEU A 837 19.87 28.47 11.89
N PHE A 838 19.37 28.71 13.09
CA PHE A 838 19.86 29.78 13.95
C PHE A 838 20.04 29.27 15.36
N ASN A 839 21.27 29.34 15.87
CA ASN A 839 21.57 29.20 17.28
C ASN A 839 21.97 30.56 17.85
N ASP A 840 21.42 30.91 19.01
CA ASP A 840 21.77 32.16 19.69
C ASP A 840 21.86 31.96 21.20
N GLY A 841 22.96 32.40 21.81
CA GLY A 841 23.23 32.25 23.25
C GLY A 841 24.67 31.86 23.60
N ARG A 842 24.86 31.32 24.80
CA ARG A 842 26.14 30.85 25.37
C ARG A 842 26.39 29.38 25.05
N GLU A 843 27.61 29.08 24.60
CA GLU A 843 28.06 27.72 24.23
C GLU A 843 27.20 27.07 23.11
N THR A 844 26.79 27.89 22.14
CA THR A 844 26.06 27.50 20.92
C THR A 844 26.79 26.42 20.12
N ARG A 845 26.01 25.63 19.38
CA ARG A 845 26.54 24.66 18.40
C ARG A 845 26.62 25.30 17.01
N TRP A 846 27.65 24.91 16.26
CA TRP A 846 27.73 25.28 14.84
C TRP A 846 26.93 24.33 13.97
N PHE A 847 26.25 24.91 12.98
CA PHE A 847 25.73 24.21 11.83
C PHE A 847 26.78 24.21 10.72
N TYR A 848 26.61 23.30 9.76
CA TYR A 848 27.58 23.05 8.70
C TYR A 848 26.89 23.01 7.34
N LEU A 849 27.58 23.55 6.35
CA LEU A 849 27.25 23.50 4.93
C LEU A 849 28.49 23.06 4.13
N GLY A 850 28.24 22.56 2.92
CA GLY A 850 29.25 22.15 1.96
C GLY A 850 29.21 20.65 1.71
N GLY A 851 29.41 20.27 0.45
CA GLY A 851 29.39 18.88 0.00
C GLY A 851 28.23 18.62 -0.95
N SER A 852 27.83 17.35 -1.08
CA SER A 852 26.87 16.93 -2.13
C SER A 852 25.40 17.07 -1.74
N TRP A 853 25.12 17.28 -0.45
CA TRP A 853 23.75 17.31 0.09
C TRP A 853 23.18 18.73 0.27
N ASP A 854 24.05 19.73 0.24
CA ASP A 854 23.72 21.13 0.44
C ASP A 854 24.44 22.01 -0.59
N MET A 855 25.56 22.66 -0.25
CA MET A 855 26.29 23.59 -1.10
C MET A 855 27.34 22.86 -1.96
N ARG A 856 27.00 22.58 -3.23
CA ARG A 856 27.90 21.91 -4.18
C ARG A 856 29.10 22.77 -4.57
N GLY A 857 30.25 22.14 -4.80
CA GLY A 857 31.50 22.80 -5.17
C GLY A 857 32.33 23.32 -3.99
N TYR A 858 31.78 23.29 -2.78
CA TYR A 858 32.48 23.58 -1.54
C TYR A 858 32.81 22.28 -0.81
N SER A 859 33.96 22.26 -0.12
CA SER A 859 34.37 21.08 0.62
C SER A 859 33.38 20.77 1.73
N ARG A 860 33.19 19.48 2.05
CA ARG A 860 32.22 19.07 3.07
C ARG A 860 32.47 19.78 4.40
N TRP A 861 31.44 20.40 4.97
CA TRP A 861 31.47 21.15 6.23
C TRP A 861 32.43 22.36 6.27
N SER A 862 32.90 22.83 5.10
CA SER A 862 33.82 23.96 5.02
C SER A 862 33.16 25.30 5.37
N ILE A 863 31.85 25.41 5.17
CA ILE A 863 31.04 26.58 5.54
C ILE A 863 30.37 26.24 6.86
N ARG A 864 30.53 27.06 7.90
CA ARG A 864 30.06 26.73 9.26
C ARG A 864 29.81 27.97 10.09
N GLY A 865 28.84 27.89 10.98
CA GLY A 865 28.51 28.98 11.89
C GLY A 865 27.30 28.69 12.76
N GLU A 866 27.03 29.58 13.70
CA GLU A 866 25.84 29.56 14.56
C GLU A 866 24.55 29.79 13.78
N LYS A 867 24.65 30.56 12.70
CA LYS A 867 23.53 30.93 11.83
C LYS A 867 23.83 30.47 10.41
N VAL A 868 22.84 29.89 9.75
CA VAL A 868 22.92 29.37 8.39
C VAL A 868 21.68 29.81 7.63
N LEU A 869 21.89 30.32 6.43
CA LEU A 869 20.84 30.51 5.42
C LEU A 869 21.27 29.79 4.15
N PHE A 870 20.38 29.00 3.57
CA PHE A 870 20.66 28.20 2.39
C PHE A 870 19.41 28.05 1.51
N THR A 871 19.60 28.11 0.20
CA THR A 871 18.63 27.75 -0.81
C THR A 871 19.28 26.91 -1.92
N SER A 872 18.52 25.97 -2.45
CA SER A 872 18.92 25.14 -3.58
C SER A 872 17.76 24.97 -4.54
N HIS A 873 18.05 25.14 -5.82
CA HIS A 873 17.09 24.98 -6.91
C HIS A 873 17.65 23.98 -7.92
N GLU A 874 16.81 23.05 -8.35
CA GLU A 874 17.23 21.96 -9.23
C GLU A 874 16.14 21.63 -10.26
N LEU A 875 16.48 21.67 -11.55
CA LEU A 875 15.64 21.18 -12.63
C LEU A 875 16.10 19.78 -13.04
N ARG A 876 15.30 18.77 -12.69
CA ARG A 876 15.55 17.35 -12.94
C ARG A 876 14.82 16.89 -14.19
N PHE A 877 15.54 16.31 -15.13
CA PHE A 877 15.02 15.88 -16.42
C PHE A 877 15.52 14.46 -16.77
N PRO A 878 14.80 13.71 -17.64
CA PRO A 878 15.26 12.40 -18.06
C PRO A 878 16.51 12.57 -18.94
N PHE A 879 17.58 11.84 -18.63
CA PHE A 879 18.77 11.82 -19.49
C PHE A 879 18.82 10.50 -20.26
N ILE A 880 18.81 9.37 -19.56
CA ILE A 880 18.70 8.03 -20.16
C ILE A 880 17.70 7.23 -19.32
N ASP A 881 16.58 6.82 -19.92
CA ASP A 881 15.56 6.05 -19.19
C ASP A 881 16.01 4.61 -18.89
N TYR A 882 16.84 4.02 -19.76
CA TYR A 882 17.32 2.66 -19.60
C TYR A 882 18.70 2.47 -20.25
N LEU A 883 19.68 2.02 -19.48
CA LEU A 883 20.98 1.61 -19.98
C LEU A 883 21.26 0.16 -19.56
N GLY A 884 21.22 -0.75 -20.52
CA GLY A 884 21.61 -2.15 -20.32
C GLY A 884 23.03 -2.38 -20.82
N ILE A 885 23.89 -2.98 -19.99
CA ILE A 885 25.23 -3.42 -20.38
C ILE A 885 25.31 -4.93 -20.17
N LYS A 886 25.46 -5.69 -21.24
CA LYS A 886 25.58 -7.15 -21.22
C LYS A 886 27.03 -7.57 -21.44
N PHE A 887 27.65 -8.11 -20.40
CA PHE A 887 28.92 -8.83 -20.46
C PHE A 887 28.65 -10.35 -20.58
N PRO A 888 29.61 -11.15 -21.07
CA PRO A 888 29.45 -12.61 -21.19
C PRO A 888 29.08 -13.34 -19.88
N PHE A 889 29.43 -12.75 -18.73
CA PHE A 889 29.22 -13.33 -17.39
C PHE A 889 28.34 -12.46 -16.49
N LEU A 890 27.91 -11.27 -16.93
CA LEU A 890 27.19 -10.31 -16.10
C LEU A 890 26.32 -9.41 -16.97
N SER A 891 25.02 -9.35 -16.69
CA SER A 891 24.15 -8.34 -17.29
C SER A 891 23.82 -7.29 -16.24
N MET A 892 24.18 -6.03 -16.49
CA MET A 892 23.84 -4.90 -15.64
C MET A 892 22.78 -4.04 -16.32
N VAL A 893 21.81 -3.60 -15.55
CA VAL A 893 20.75 -2.69 -16.01
C VAL A 893 20.74 -1.49 -15.09
N PHE A 894 20.79 -0.29 -15.68
CA PHE A 894 20.72 0.99 -14.99
C PHE A 894 19.46 1.73 -15.46
N PRO A 895 18.33 1.58 -14.76
CA PRO A 895 17.12 2.32 -15.09
C PRO A 895 17.19 3.76 -14.53
N GLY A 896 16.64 4.70 -15.30
CA GLY A 896 16.32 6.05 -14.82
C GLY A 896 17.52 6.93 -14.48
N ILE A 897 18.51 7.03 -15.37
CA ILE A 897 19.58 8.02 -15.25
C ILE A 897 18.97 9.42 -15.49
N ARG A 898 19.07 10.29 -14.49
CA ARG A 898 18.48 11.64 -14.51
C ARG A 898 19.56 12.70 -14.62
N GLY A 899 19.32 13.71 -15.45
CA GLY A 899 20.09 14.94 -15.48
C GLY A 899 19.50 15.95 -14.50
N ALA A 900 20.36 16.81 -13.96
CA ALA A 900 19.97 17.89 -13.06
C ALA A 900 20.71 19.17 -13.44
N LEU A 901 19.99 20.27 -13.68
CA LEU A 901 20.57 21.61 -13.65
C LEU A 901 20.37 22.17 -12.25
N PHE A 902 21.38 22.79 -11.67
CA PHE A 902 21.28 23.27 -10.30
C PHE A 902 21.86 24.64 -10.06
N PHE A 903 21.34 25.27 -9.00
CA PHE A 903 21.81 26.52 -8.44
C PHE A 903 21.66 26.45 -6.91
N ASP A 904 22.77 26.64 -6.20
CA ASP A 904 22.85 26.68 -4.74
C ASP A 904 23.30 28.08 -4.30
N ALA A 905 22.73 28.57 -3.21
CA ALA A 905 23.13 29.83 -2.61
C ALA A 905 22.96 29.77 -1.09
N GLY A 906 23.86 30.38 -0.33
CA GLY A 906 23.80 30.34 1.11
C GLY A 906 25.11 30.75 1.77
N ASN A 907 25.09 30.90 3.08
CA ASN A 907 26.29 31.08 3.87
C ASN A 907 26.03 30.70 5.34
N ALA A 908 27.10 30.64 6.13
CA ALA A 908 27.04 30.49 7.57
C ALA A 908 27.88 31.58 8.25
N TRP A 909 27.43 32.05 9.42
CA TRP A 909 28.13 33.09 10.17
C TRP A 909 27.93 32.93 11.68
N ASN A 910 28.76 33.63 12.45
CA ASN A 910 28.69 33.70 13.91
C ASN A 910 28.36 35.13 14.34
N GLY A 911 27.60 35.29 15.43
CA GLY A 911 27.24 36.62 15.92
C GLY A 911 26.63 37.53 14.84
N ASN A 912 27.31 38.65 14.55
CA ASN A 912 26.94 39.64 13.54
C ASN A 912 27.87 39.65 12.30
N ASP A 913 28.79 38.68 12.20
CA ASP A 913 29.86 38.66 11.20
C ASP A 913 29.39 38.04 9.87
N TYR A 914 28.40 38.67 9.24
CA TYR A 914 27.85 38.19 7.97
C TYR A 914 28.65 38.72 6.77
N GLU A 915 29.34 37.82 6.07
CA GLU A 915 30.22 38.14 4.93
C GLU A 915 29.51 38.13 3.56
N GLY A 916 28.17 38.05 3.51
CA GLY A 916 27.41 37.99 2.26
C GLY A 916 27.04 36.57 1.81
N LEU A 917 26.46 36.43 0.62
CA LEU A 917 26.07 35.12 0.06
C LEU A 917 27.19 34.57 -0.81
N ILE A 918 27.38 33.26 -0.74
CA ILE A 918 28.15 32.50 -1.71
C ILE A 918 27.24 31.49 -2.38
N GLY A 919 27.62 31.03 -3.56
CA GLY A 919 26.78 30.12 -4.33
C GLY A 919 27.55 29.30 -5.34
N SER A 920 26.83 28.37 -5.95
CA SER A 920 27.33 27.58 -7.06
C SER A 920 26.22 27.24 -8.03
N PHE A 921 26.58 26.99 -9.28
CA PHE A 921 25.64 26.53 -10.29
C PHE A 921 26.32 25.57 -11.25
N GLY A 922 25.54 24.70 -11.87
CA GLY A 922 26.08 23.70 -12.76
C GLY A 922 25.05 22.69 -13.24
N TYR A 923 25.57 21.57 -13.70
CA TYR A 923 24.77 20.43 -14.12
C TYR A 923 25.34 19.14 -13.54
N GLY A 924 24.52 18.12 -13.42
CA GLY A 924 24.94 16.84 -12.91
C GLY A 924 24.09 15.69 -13.42
N PHE A 925 24.58 14.49 -13.16
CA PHE A 925 23.91 13.23 -13.47
C PHE A 925 23.69 12.44 -12.20
N ARG A 926 22.55 11.77 -12.12
CA ARG A 926 22.15 10.92 -11.00
C ARG A 926 21.70 9.57 -11.53
N PHE A 927 22.14 8.51 -10.87
CA PHE A 927 21.67 7.16 -11.16
C PHE A 927 21.60 6.33 -9.90
N ASN A 928 20.54 5.53 -9.79
CA ASN A 928 20.33 4.61 -8.69
C ASN A 928 20.98 3.25 -9.03
N LEU A 929 21.76 2.73 -8.09
CA LEU A 929 22.38 1.42 -8.09
C LEU A 929 21.68 0.53 -7.07
N GLY A 930 21.02 -0.52 -7.56
CA GLY A 930 20.42 -1.56 -6.71
C GLY A 930 19.19 -1.12 -5.91
N GLY A 931 18.66 0.08 -6.15
CA GLY A 931 17.48 0.61 -5.45
C GLY A 931 17.80 1.46 -4.21
N PHE A 932 19.03 1.37 -3.67
CA PHE A 932 19.41 2.00 -2.40
C PHE A 932 20.64 2.91 -2.48
N LEU A 933 21.55 2.73 -3.45
CA LEU A 933 22.72 3.61 -3.60
C LEU A 933 22.51 4.58 -4.74
N VAL A 934 22.84 5.85 -4.52
CA VAL A 934 22.83 6.87 -5.56
C VAL A 934 24.27 7.22 -5.91
N LEU A 935 24.57 7.16 -7.21
CA LEU A 935 25.72 7.82 -7.78
C LEU A 935 25.30 9.17 -8.35
N ARG A 936 26.01 10.21 -7.93
CA ARG A 936 25.83 11.58 -8.43
C ARG A 936 27.16 12.16 -8.85
N LEU A 937 27.19 12.73 -10.03
CA LEU A 937 28.32 13.49 -10.56
C LEU A 937 27.83 14.90 -10.88
N ASP A 938 28.32 15.89 -10.14
CA ASP A 938 27.99 17.30 -10.34
C ASP A 938 29.22 18.04 -10.88
N VAL A 939 29.03 18.87 -11.90
CA VAL A 939 30.05 19.73 -12.50
C VAL A 939 29.51 21.15 -12.55
N GLY A 940 30.29 22.12 -12.07
CA GLY A 940 29.80 23.49 -11.97
C GLY A 940 30.86 24.53 -11.66
N LYS A 941 30.40 25.75 -11.41
CA LYS A 941 31.19 26.90 -11.01
C LYS A 941 30.70 27.50 -9.71
N LYS A 942 31.61 28.14 -8.99
CA LYS A 942 31.32 28.90 -7.75
C LYS A 942 31.15 30.38 -8.07
N THR A 943 30.35 31.08 -7.29
CA THR A 943 30.06 32.51 -7.42
C THR A 943 29.93 33.14 -6.03
N ASP A 944 30.34 34.39 -5.89
CA ASP A 944 30.05 35.25 -4.73
C ASP A 944 28.94 36.29 -5.05
N PHE A 945 28.28 36.12 -6.21
CA PHE A 945 27.27 37.03 -6.78
C PHE A 945 27.80 38.37 -7.28
N GLU A 946 29.09 38.65 -7.12
CA GLU A 946 29.78 39.77 -7.77
C GLU A 946 30.59 39.28 -8.98
N SER A 947 31.15 38.07 -8.88
CA SER A 947 31.99 37.44 -9.88
C SER A 947 31.81 35.91 -9.91
N VAL A 948 32.14 35.29 -11.05
CA VAL A 948 32.11 33.82 -11.21
C VAL A 948 33.53 33.29 -11.24
N ASN A 949 33.81 32.28 -10.42
CA ASN A 949 35.11 31.63 -10.37
C ASN A 949 35.49 31.04 -11.74
N LYS A 950 36.76 31.18 -12.14
CA LYS A 950 37.27 30.66 -13.41
C LYS A 950 37.31 29.14 -13.44
N ASP A 951 37.66 28.53 -12.29
CA ASP A 951 37.84 27.10 -12.17
C ASP A 951 36.51 26.36 -12.05
N TRP A 952 36.43 25.25 -12.76
CA TRP A 952 35.32 24.30 -12.63
C TRP A 952 35.58 23.38 -11.45
N PHE A 953 34.54 23.08 -10.69
CA PHE A 953 34.58 21.96 -9.74
C PHE A 953 33.90 20.74 -10.35
N THR A 954 34.40 19.58 -9.96
CA THR A 954 33.76 18.29 -10.20
C THR A 954 33.59 17.60 -8.86
N GLN A 955 32.37 17.14 -8.58
CA GLN A 955 32.03 16.53 -7.32
C GLN A 955 31.33 15.20 -7.57
N PHE A 956 31.88 14.17 -6.95
CA PHE A 956 31.38 12.81 -7.04
C PHE A 956 30.82 12.37 -5.70
N PHE A 957 29.62 11.80 -5.72
CA PHE A 957 28.96 11.23 -4.56
C PHE A 957 28.54 9.81 -4.86
N PHE A 958 28.86 8.91 -3.93
CA PHE A 958 28.40 7.53 -3.91
C PHE A 958 27.90 7.21 -2.51
N GLY A 959 26.64 6.84 -2.39
CA GLY A 959 26.06 6.51 -1.09
C GLY A 959 24.55 6.66 -1.08
N TRP A 960 23.99 6.68 0.12
CA TRP A 960 22.56 6.85 0.32
C TRP A 960 22.16 8.34 0.24
N ASP A 961 21.08 8.63 -0.48
CA ASP A 961 20.57 9.99 -0.73
C ASP A 961 19.24 10.15 0.02
N PHE A 962 19.15 11.18 0.88
CA PHE A 962 18.09 11.39 1.90
C PHE A 962 16.71 11.77 1.38
#